data_AF-A0A3P5YR49-F1
#
_entry.id   AF-A0A3P5YR49-F1
#
_cell.length_a   1.000
_cell.length_b   1.000
_cell.length_c   1.000
_cell.angle_alpha   90.00
_cell.angle_beta   90.00
_cell.angle_gamma   90.00
#
_symmetry.space_group_name_H-M   'P 1'
#
loop_
_entity.id
_entity.type
_entity.pdbx_description
1 polymer ?
#
loop_
_entity_poly.entity_id
_entity_poly.type
_entity_poly.pdbx_seq_one_letter_code
_entity_poly.pdbx_strand_id
1 'polypeptide(L)'
;MAKKALLIGINYPGTAVELRGCVNDVRRMQKCLIDRYGFSNKDITVLIDTDKTSIQPTGKNIREALKKLIAEGEPGDVLVFHYSGHGTRLPTEEGLFDATDYDECITPCDMNLITDNEFRDMVAEVKKGCLLTIISDSCHSGGLIEEAKEQIGESYVNKPRSRIVTFLVSIVRSLLTTCGISSNDSQRGSGGGHDSFTRESELEDGETVDMKTRYLPLDSYITLLKEQTGQTDIKYGKIRQTLVKVFGQDSSPNVMLSNSMKRNAHRGLLSMFVGKREVNTDGAGSEVKSKHPNNGILLSGCQTDQRSEDVYVTRTGKSYGAFSDAIQTILSGTRQEITNKEMVLRAREILKKQKFGQRPDSRFTQQELPACKPILTPKWVILTFLVSGVVFIPLGAICLFASQGVIEIVDQYDIDCIPLSFRDNKVRYIQGIEDKRCNRTITVTKTMKNPVYVYYQLENYYQNHRRYVKSRQDGQLRSPKDENDVKSCAPEDTVGGEPIVPCGLVAWSLFNDTYDFTRNNQKLSVNKKDISWKSDRDSKFGKNVFPKNFQKGFPIGGKSLDPKIPLSEQEDLIVWMRTAALPIFRKLYGKIDTDLEAGDTINVLLQNNYNTYSFNGKKKLVLSTTSWLGGRNDFLGIAYLTVGSICLSLAVFFSVLYLAKPRQLGDPSYLSWNRSAGGGR
;
A
#
# COMPACT_ATOMS: atom_id res chain seq x y z
N MET A 1 18.46 -20.00 -2.24
CA MET A 1 17.91 -19.41 -3.49
C MET A 1 18.34 -20.30 -4.63
N ALA A 2 17.44 -21.19 -5.04
CA ALA A 2 17.58 -21.97 -6.24
C ALA A 2 17.05 -21.17 -7.45
N LYS A 3 17.59 -21.47 -8.63
CA LYS A 3 17.22 -20.84 -9.89
C LYS A 3 16.88 -21.94 -10.88
N LYS A 4 15.62 -22.05 -11.27
CA LYS A 4 15.11 -23.16 -12.10
C LYS A 4 14.44 -22.62 -13.36
N ALA A 5 14.59 -23.32 -14.48
CA ALA A 5 14.00 -22.89 -15.74
C ALA A 5 13.38 -24.04 -16.53
N LEU A 6 12.31 -23.72 -17.26
CA LEU A 6 11.71 -24.56 -18.29
C LEU A 6 11.76 -23.81 -19.62
N LEU A 7 12.47 -24.37 -20.59
CA LEU A 7 12.67 -23.79 -21.92
C LEU A 7 12.07 -24.72 -22.98
N ILE A 8 11.12 -24.22 -23.76
CA ILE A 8 10.36 -25.01 -24.73
C ILE A 8 10.48 -24.35 -26.11
N GLY A 9 11.10 -25.06 -27.06
CA GLY A 9 11.30 -24.58 -28.43
C GLY A 9 10.73 -25.58 -29.43
N ILE A 10 9.78 -25.18 -30.27
CA ILE A 10 9.08 -26.08 -31.19
C ILE A 10 9.18 -25.55 -32.62
N ASN A 11 9.82 -26.31 -33.51
CA ASN A 11 10.00 -25.96 -34.92
C ASN A 11 8.99 -26.63 -35.86
N TYR A 12 8.26 -27.66 -35.40
CA TYR A 12 7.30 -28.43 -36.20
C TYR A 12 7.91 -29.01 -37.50
N PRO A 13 9.07 -29.70 -37.42
CA PRO A 13 9.84 -30.10 -38.60
C PRO A 13 9.05 -31.03 -39.52
N GLY A 14 9.14 -30.79 -40.82
CA GLY A 14 8.46 -31.59 -41.84
C GLY A 14 6.93 -31.41 -41.90
N THR A 15 6.40 -30.34 -41.30
CA THR A 15 4.98 -29.97 -41.40
C THR A 15 4.79 -28.71 -42.25
N ALA A 16 3.55 -28.44 -42.69
CA ALA A 16 3.22 -27.22 -43.45
C ALA A 16 3.45 -25.91 -42.67
N VAL A 17 3.64 -26.00 -41.35
CA VAL A 17 3.79 -24.85 -40.43
C VAL A 17 5.18 -24.81 -39.80
N GLU A 18 6.17 -25.38 -40.49
CA GLU A 18 7.54 -25.44 -40.00
C GLU A 18 8.14 -24.05 -39.76
N LEU A 19 8.63 -23.85 -38.53
CA LEU A 19 9.44 -22.73 -38.06
C LEU A 19 10.91 -23.14 -37.93
N ARG A 20 11.82 -22.18 -37.88
CA ARG A 20 13.27 -22.43 -37.87
C ARG A 20 13.97 -21.82 -36.66
N GLY A 21 13.44 -20.76 -36.05
CA GLY A 21 14.10 -20.01 -34.99
C GLY A 21 13.87 -20.53 -33.57
N CYS A 22 12.78 -21.26 -33.33
CA CYS A 22 12.31 -21.53 -31.97
C CYS A 22 13.30 -22.34 -31.11
N VAL A 23 13.90 -23.39 -31.67
CA VAL A 23 14.93 -24.18 -30.97
C VAL A 23 16.21 -23.37 -30.72
N ASN A 24 16.57 -22.46 -31.63
CA ASN A 24 17.73 -21.59 -31.44
C ASN A 24 17.50 -20.57 -30.32
N ASP A 25 16.28 -20.06 -30.20
CA ASP A 25 15.90 -19.12 -29.13
C ASP A 25 16.11 -19.73 -27.75
N VAL A 26 15.61 -20.95 -27.53
CA VAL A 26 15.74 -21.63 -26.22
C VAL A 26 17.17 -22.05 -25.92
N ARG A 27 17.96 -22.45 -26.92
CA ARG A 27 19.40 -22.76 -26.74
C ARG A 27 20.19 -21.51 -26.35
N ARG A 28 19.89 -20.36 -26.96
CA ARG A 28 20.51 -19.07 -26.59
C ARG A 28 20.06 -18.62 -25.21
N MET A 29 18.79 -18.80 -24.86
CA MET A 29 18.28 -18.50 -23.53
C MET A 29 18.92 -19.38 -22.47
N GLN A 30 19.08 -20.69 -22.71
CA GLN A 30 19.78 -21.62 -21.82
C GLN A 30 21.20 -21.12 -21.53
N LYS A 31 21.96 -20.80 -22.58
CA LYS A 31 23.32 -20.27 -22.43
C LYS A 31 23.34 -18.96 -21.65
N CYS A 32 22.40 -18.05 -21.93
CA CYS A 32 22.28 -16.78 -21.22
C CYS A 32 21.98 -16.97 -19.71
N LEU A 33 21.06 -17.89 -19.38
CA LEU A 33 20.71 -18.20 -18.00
C LEU A 33 21.90 -18.76 -17.22
N ILE A 34 22.71 -19.62 -17.85
CA ILE A 34 23.93 -20.17 -17.26
C ILE A 34 24.99 -19.09 -17.11
N ASP A 35 25.40 -18.47 -18.21
CA ASP A 35 26.58 -17.59 -18.27
C ASP A 35 26.38 -16.27 -17.51
N ARG A 36 25.16 -15.70 -17.57
CA ARG A 36 24.88 -14.38 -16.98
C ARG A 36 24.12 -14.47 -15.66
N TYR A 37 23.14 -15.35 -15.57
CA TYR A 37 22.26 -15.41 -14.41
C TYR A 37 22.63 -16.51 -13.42
N GLY A 38 23.67 -17.31 -13.69
CA GLY A 38 24.20 -18.32 -12.78
C GLY A 38 23.23 -19.47 -12.52
N PHE A 39 22.41 -19.84 -13.50
CA PHE A 39 21.59 -21.05 -13.43
C PHE A 39 22.49 -22.28 -13.62
N SER A 40 22.25 -23.32 -12.83
CA SER A 40 22.89 -24.62 -13.05
C SER A 40 22.22 -25.33 -14.22
N ASN A 41 23.01 -25.94 -15.12
CA ASN A 41 22.45 -26.70 -16.24
C ASN A 41 21.53 -27.85 -15.78
N LYS A 42 21.72 -28.37 -14.56
CA LYS A 42 20.85 -29.41 -13.98
C LYS A 42 19.46 -28.91 -13.58
N ASP A 43 19.34 -27.60 -13.33
CA ASP A 43 18.10 -26.94 -12.92
C ASP A 43 17.35 -26.31 -14.12
N ILE A 44 17.84 -26.52 -15.34
CA ILE A 44 17.21 -26.10 -16.59
C ILE A 44 16.67 -27.34 -17.30
N THR A 45 15.35 -27.40 -17.46
CA THR A 45 14.67 -28.42 -18.26
C THR A 45 14.41 -27.86 -19.66
N VAL A 46 14.85 -28.57 -20.70
CA VAL A 46 14.71 -28.15 -22.10
C VAL A 46 13.88 -29.18 -22.88
N LEU A 47 12.84 -28.73 -23.56
CA LEU A 47 12.00 -29.56 -24.44
C LEU A 47 12.10 -29.01 -25.87
N ILE A 48 12.58 -29.82 -26.83
CA ILE A 48 12.75 -29.46 -28.24
C ILE A 48 12.33 -30.61 -29.16
N ASP A 49 11.81 -30.30 -30.36
CA ASP A 49 11.27 -31.30 -31.30
C ASP A 49 12.22 -31.67 -32.45
N THR A 50 13.35 -30.98 -32.58
CA THR A 50 14.35 -31.23 -33.64
C THR A 50 15.37 -32.31 -33.27
N ASP A 51 15.34 -32.84 -32.05
CA ASP A 51 16.27 -33.84 -31.55
C ASP A 51 15.51 -34.96 -30.83
N LYS A 52 15.49 -36.14 -31.47
CA LYS A 52 14.78 -37.33 -30.95
C LYS A 52 15.35 -37.85 -29.61
N THR A 53 16.55 -37.44 -29.24
CA THR A 53 17.15 -37.79 -27.93
C THR A 53 16.69 -36.88 -26.81
N SER A 54 16.08 -35.74 -27.14
CA SER A 54 15.52 -34.79 -26.19
C SER A 54 14.10 -35.19 -25.76
N ILE A 55 13.62 -34.59 -24.67
CA ILE A 55 12.22 -34.73 -24.27
C ILE A 55 11.38 -33.94 -25.26
N GLN A 56 10.56 -34.65 -26.04
CA GLN A 56 9.71 -34.01 -27.05
C GLN A 56 8.70 -33.05 -26.39
N PRO A 57 8.45 -31.86 -26.96
CA PRO A 57 7.52 -30.86 -26.44
C PRO A 57 6.05 -31.21 -26.79
N THR A 58 5.61 -32.38 -26.35
CA THR A 58 4.20 -32.79 -26.43
C THR A 58 3.37 -32.07 -25.37
N GLY A 59 2.05 -31.98 -25.56
CA GLY A 59 1.17 -31.34 -24.58
C GLY A 59 1.30 -31.97 -23.19
N LYS A 60 1.46 -33.29 -23.13
CA LYS A 60 1.73 -34.03 -21.89
C LYS A 60 3.04 -33.60 -21.23
N ASN A 61 4.14 -33.64 -21.97
CA ASN A 61 5.48 -33.38 -21.42
C ASN A 61 5.60 -31.92 -20.96
N ILE A 62 5.00 -30.97 -21.68
CA ILE A 62 4.97 -29.56 -21.28
C ILE A 62 4.20 -29.38 -19.96
N ARG A 63 3.02 -29.99 -19.81
CA ARG A 63 2.23 -29.95 -18.58
C ARG A 63 3.01 -30.52 -17.39
N GLU A 64 3.61 -31.70 -17.56
CA GLU A 64 4.39 -32.35 -16.50
C GLU A 64 5.61 -31.52 -16.10
N ALA A 65 6.35 -30.98 -17.09
CA ALA A 65 7.51 -30.15 -16.84
C ALA A 65 7.15 -28.84 -16.13
N LEU A 66 6.04 -28.19 -16.50
CA LEU A 66 5.57 -26.96 -15.86
C LEU A 66 5.11 -27.21 -14.43
N LYS A 67 4.32 -28.26 -14.19
CA LYS A 67 3.91 -28.67 -12.85
C LYS A 67 5.11 -28.96 -11.96
N LYS A 68 6.12 -29.66 -12.49
CA LYS A 68 7.37 -29.91 -11.79
C LYS A 68 8.11 -28.61 -11.43
N LEU A 69 8.26 -27.69 -12.38
CA LEU A 69 8.91 -26.39 -12.14
C LEU A 69 8.25 -25.62 -10.99
N ILE A 70 6.92 -25.60 -10.95
CA ILE A 70 6.13 -24.86 -9.97
C ILE A 70 6.16 -25.55 -8.61
N ALA A 71 5.97 -26.88 -8.58
CA ALA A 71 5.93 -27.67 -7.33
C ALA A 71 7.25 -27.61 -6.55
N GLU A 72 8.38 -27.61 -7.27
CA GLU A 72 9.69 -27.57 -6.64
C GLU A 72 10.21 -26.14 -6.34
N GLY A 73 9.41 -25.10 -6.58
CA GLY A 73 9.77 -23.73 -6.24
C GLY A 73 9.52 -23.43 -4.75
N GLU A 74 10.49 -22.81 -4.08
CA GLU A 74 10.35 -22.34 -2.70
C GLU A 74 10.34 -20.79 -2.62
N PRO A 75 9.81 -20.20 -1.53
CA PRO A 75 9.91 -18.75 -1.31
C PRO A 75 11.36 -18.25 -1.37
N GLY A 76 11.61 -17.24 -2.21
CA GLY A 76 12.95 -16.71 -2.47
C GLY A 76 13.65 -17.30 -3.70
N ASP A 77 13.08 -18.31 -4.36
CA ASP A 77 13.60 -18.86 -5.60
C ASP A 77 13.21 -18.04 -6.84
N VAL A 78 13.94 -18.24 -7.93
CA VAL A 78 13.69 -17.61 -9.23
C VAL A 78 13.37 -18.68 -10.26
N LEU A 79 12.18 -18.60 -10.84
CA LEU A 79 11.68 -19.50 -11.87
C LEU A 79 11.59 -18.77 -13.21
N VAL A 80 12.03 -19.43 -14.28
CA VAL A 80 11.92 -18.92 -15.65
C VAL A 80 11.15 -19.92 -16.51
N PHE A 81 10.13 -19.44 -17.21
CA PHE A 81 9.44 -20.18 -18.26
C PHE A 81 9.66 -19.45 -19.58
N HIS A 82 10.28 -20.10 -20.57
CA HIS A 82 10.45 -19.54 -21.91
C HIS A 82 9.80 -20.47 -22.93
N TYR A 83 8.82 -19.94 -23.65
CA TYR A 83 8.18 -20.63 -24.76
C TYR A 83 8.48 -19.90 -26.07
N SER A 84 8.91 -20.66 -27.08
CA SER A 84 9.12 -20.21 -28.45
C SER A 84 8.46 -21.22 -29.39
N GLY A 85 7.42 -20.80 -30.11
CA GLY A 85 6.61 -21.69 -30.94
C GLY A 85 5.30 -21.06 -31.41
N HIS A 86 4.38 -21.88 -31.94
CA HIS A 86 3.10 -21.42 -32.43
C HIS A 86 2.07 -21.15 -31.34
N GLY A 87 1.35 -20.03 -31.49
CA GLY A 87 0.11 -19.78 -30.78
C GLY A 87 -1.10 -19.82 -31.70
N THR A 88 -2.23 -20.31 -31.21
CA THR A 88 -3.50 -20.37 -31.95
C THR A 88 -4.66 -19.86 -31.10
N ARG A 89 -5.83 -19.68 -31.72
CA ARG A 89 -7.08 -19.29 -31.06
C ARG A 89 -8.14 -20.35 -31.31
N LEU A 90 -8.72 -20.87 -30.24
CA LEU A 90 -9.76 -21.89 -30.28
C LEU A 90 -11.09 -21.29 -29.80
N PRO A 91 -12.17 -21.34 -30.59
CA PRO A 91 -13.50 -20.89 -30.13
C PRO A 91 -13.93 -21.58 -28.82
N THR A 92 -14.61 -20.83 -27.94
CA THR A 92 -15.16 -21.36 -26.69
C THR A 92 -16.43 -22.20 -26.94
N GLU A 93 -16.80 -23.10 -26.00
CA GLU A 93 -18.01 -23.93 -26.13
C GLU A 93 -19.28 -23.28 -25.56
N GLU A 94 -19.14 -22.19 -24.80
CA GLU A 94 -20.29 -21.42 -24.27
C GLU A 94 -20.88 -20.51 -25.36
N GLY A 95 -21.84 -21.05 -26.09
CA GLY A 95 -22.74 -20.24 -26.92
C GLY A 95 -22.77 -20.69 -28.37
N LEU A 96 -23.57 -21.72 -28.65
CA LEU A 96 -23.96 -22.11 -30.00
C LEU A 96 -24.76 -21.01 -30.75
N PHE A 97 -24.92 -19.80 -30.18
CA PHE A 97 -25.69 -18.71 -30.76
C PHE A 97 -25.13 -17.27 -30.59
N ASP A 98 -24.01 -17.01 -29.89
CA ASP A 98 -23.47 -15.64 -29.73
C ASP A 98 -21.95 -15.53 -29.34
N ALA A 99 -21.14 -16.58 -29.48
CA ALA A 99 -19.76 -16.54 -28.97
C ALA A 99 -18.79 -15.76 -29.87
N THR A 100 -18.42 -14.53 -29.48
CA THR A 100 -17.28 -13.77 -30.03
C THR A 100 -15.96 -14.06 -29.32
N ASP A 101 -15.94 -15.02 -28.38
CA ASP A 101 -14.81 -15.26 -27.48
C ASP A 101 -13.97 -16.49 -27.88
N TYR A 102 -12.66 -16.40 -27.65
CA TYR A 102 -11.66 -17.39 -28.08
C TYR A 102 -10.67 -17.70 -26.95
N ASP A 103 -10.42 -18.98 -26.69
CA ASP A 103 -9.28 -19.41 -25.87
C ASP A 103 -7.98 -19.22 -26.69
N GLU A 104 -7.01 -18.51 -26.12
CA GLU A 104 -5.66 -18.45 -26.67
C GLU A 104 -4.87 -19.69 -26.24
N CYS A 105 -4.16 -20.33 -27.16
CA CYS A 105 -3.54 -21.64 -26.92
C CYS A 105 -2.06 -21.65 -27.31
N ILE A 106 -1.23 -22.24 -26.44
CA ILE A 106 0.09 -22.77 -26.79
C ILE A 106 -0.12 -24.01 -27.66
N THR A 107 0.67 -24.18 -28.72
CA THR A 107 0.57 -25.31 -29.65
C THR A 107 1.76 -26.27 -29.48
N PRO A 108 1.61 -27.41 -28.78
CA PRO A 108 2.66 -28.43 -28.69
C PRO A 108 2.91 -29.15 -30.03
N CYS A 109 4.01 -29.91 -30.13
CA CYS A 109 4.39 -30.57 -31.38
C CYS A 109 3.40 -31.67 -31.84
N ASP A 110 2.64 -32.24 -30.90
CA ASP A 110 1.59 -33.24 -31.10
C ASP A 110 0.19 -32.62 -31.26
N MET A 111 0.08 -31.30 -31.42
CA MET A 111 -1.18 -30.56 -31.56
C MET A 111 -2.14 -30.67 -30.35
N ASN A 112 -1.69 -31.24 -29.24
CA ASN A 112 -2.43 -31.34 -27.99
C ASN A 112 -2.41 -29.99 -27.24
N LEU A 113 -3.27 -29.07 -27.67
CA LEU A 113 -3.29 -27.67 -27.22
C LEU A 113 -3.32 -27.51 -25.69
N ILE A 114 -2.64 -26.46 -25.22
CA ILE A 114 -2.69 -25.99 -23.84
C ILE A 114 -3.33 -24.61 -23.86
N THR A 115 -4.51 -24.46 -23.24
CA THR A 115 -5.21 -23.18 -23.21
C THR A 115 -4.56 -22.23 -22.20
N ASP A 116 -4.72 -20.93 -22.42
CA ASP A 116 -4.30 -19.88 -21.51
C ASP A 116 -4.93 -20.04 -20.11
N ASN A 117 -6.22 -20.39 -20.03
CA ASN A 117 -6.94 -20.77 -18.82
C ASN A 117 -6.21 -21.89 -18.05
N GLU A 118 -5.87 -22.98 -18.74
CA GLU A 118 -5.15 -24.10 -18.13
C GLU A 118 -3.76 -23.68 -17.64
N PHE A 119 -3.04 -22.90 -18.44
CA PHE A 119 -1.72 -22.40 -18.09
C PHE A 119 -1.77 -21.51 -16.83
N ARG A 120 -2.78 -20.63 -16.73
CA ARG A 120 -3.03 -19.80 -15.54
C ARG A 120 -3.28 -20.63 -14.30
N ASP A 121 -4.10 -21.68 -14.41
CA ASP A 121 -4.43 -22.57 -13.29
C ASP A 121 -3.18 -23.27 -12.75
N MET A 122 -2.28 -23.72 -13.63
CA MET A 122 -0.99 -24.28 -13.20
C MET A 122 -0.13 -23.22 -12.49
N VAL A 123 0.01 -22.03 -13.09
CA VAL A 123 0.87 -20.95 -12.58
C VAL A 123 0.32 -20.28 -11.31
N ALA A 124 -0.99 -20.41 -11.03
CA ALA A 124 -1.63 -19.99 -9.78
C ALA A 124 -1.07 -20.69 -8.52
N GLU A 125 -0.49 -21.88 -8.68
CA GLU A 125 0.06 -22.69 -7.58
C GLU A 125 1.45 -22.22 -7.10
N VAL A 126 2.06 -21.22 -7.76
CA VAL A 126 3.37 -20.69 -7.36
C VAL A 126 3.34 -20.16 -5.93
N LYS A 127 4.26 -20.65 -5.09
CA LYS A 127 4.36 -20.27 -3.68
C LYS A 127 4.67 -18.77 -3.53
N LYS A 128 4.02 -18.13 -2.55
CA LYS A 128 4.23 -16.71 -2.24
C LYS A 128 5.70 -16.45 -1.87
N GLY A 129 6.32 -15.47 -2.51
CA GLY A 129 7.74 -15.15 -2.33
C GLY A 129 8.67 -15.76 -3.37
N CYS A 130 8.19 -16.67 -4.22
CA CYS A 130 8.89 -17.15 -5.40
C CYS A 130 8.68 -16.16 -6.57
N LEU A 131 9.71 -15.91 -7.38
CA LEU A 131 9.64 -15.00 -8.54
C LEU A 131 9.54 -15.80 -9.83
N LEU A 132 8.43 -15.69 -10.56
CA LEU A 132 8.24 -16.36 -11.85
C LEU A 132 8.33 -15.35 -13.00
N THR A 133 9.24 -15.60 -13.95
CA THR A 133 9.35 -14.83 -15.20
C THR A 133 8.93 -15.70 -16.38
N ILE A 134 7.92 -15.27 -17.12
CA ILE A 134 7.37 -15.95 -18.29
C ILE A 134 7.76 -15.11 -19.52
N ILE A 135 8.48 -15.72 -20.45
CA ILE A 135 8.83 -15.15 -21.75
C ILE A 135 8.08 -15.96 -22.79
N SER A 136 7.13 -15.35 -23.49
CA SER A 136 6.34 -16.04 -24.50
C SER A 136 6.58 -15.39 -25.86
N ASP A 137 7.44 -16.02 -26.66
CA ASP A 137 7.72 -15.63 -28.03
C ASP A 137 6.81 -16.39 -29.00
N SER A 138 5.50 -16.16 -28.84
CA SER A 138 4.44 -16.71 -29.67
C SER A 138 3.37 -15.66 -29.93
N CYS A 139 2.58 -15.84 -30.99
CA CYS A 139 1.33 -15.08 -31.16
C CYS A 139 0.30 -15.55 -30.11
N HIS A 140 -0.70 -14.72 -29.79
CA HIS A 140 -1.78 -15.09 -28.86
C HIS A 140 -1.28 -15.63 -27.52
N SER A 141 -0.36 -14.88 -26.92
CA SER A 141 0.19 -15.16 -25.58
C SER A 141 -0.29 -14.15 -24.53
N GLY A 142 -1.15 -13.19 -24.92
CA GLY A 142 -1.69 -12.14 -24.04
C GLY A 142 -2.54 -12.73 -22.92
N GLY A 143 -3.31 -13.77 -23.24
CA GLY A 143 -4.13 -14.49 -22.28
C GLY A 143 -3.35 -15.21 -21.18
N LEU A 144 -2.08 -15.60 -21.37
CA LEU A 144 -1.38 -16.57 -20.48
C LEU A 144 -1.34 -16.18 -18.97
N ILE A 145 -1.53 -14.91 -18.61
CA ILE A 145 -1.76 -14.48 -17.21
C ILE A 145 -2.93 -13.49 -17.04
N GLU A 146 -3.78 -13.32 -18.04
CA GLU A 146 -4.88 -12.36 -18.06
C GLU A 146 -6.16 -12.93 -17.39
N GLU A 147 -6.96 -12.12 -16.70
CA GLU A 147 -8.35 -12.48 -16.31
C GLU A 147 -9.37 -11.43 -16.77
N ALA A 148 -9.02 -10.54 -17.70
CA ALA A 148 -9.87 -9.40 -18.00
C ALA A 148 -9.70 -8.87 -19.42
N LYS A 149 -10.29 -9.56 -20.40
CA LYS A 149 -11.03 -8.86 -21.45
C LYS A 149 -12.48 -8.69 -21.00
N GLU A 150 -12.71 -7.82 -20.02
CA GLU A 150 -14.03 -7.18 -19.94
C GLU A 150 -14.07 -6.17 -21.09
N GLN A 151 -14.65 -6.60 -22.20
CA GLN A 151 -15.20 -5.70 -23.20
C GLN A 151 -16.13 -4.74 -22.45
N ILE A 152 -15.86 -3.44 -22.53
CA ILE A 152 -16.66 -2.40 -21.88
C ILE A 152 -18.10 -2.52 -22.41
N GLY A 153 -18.95 -3.14 -21.61
CA GLY A 153 -20.38 -3.29 -21.80
C GLY A 153 -21.00 -3.52 -20.43
N GLU A 154 -21.87 -2.60 -20.02
CA GLU A 154 -22.53 -2.62 -18.73
C GLU A 154 -23.22 -3.96 -18.47
N SER A 155 -22.85 -4.69 -17.41
CA SER A 155 -23.76 -5.57 -16.67
C SER A 155 -23.14 -6.03 -15.34
N TYR A 156 -23.91 -5.80 -14.28
CA TYR A 156 -23.58 -5.96 -12.87
C TYR A 156 -23.49 -7.43 -12.45
N VAL A 157 -22.38 -7.90 -11.85
CA VAL A 157 -22.42 -9.05 -10.91
C VAL A 157 -21.46 -8.84 -9.73
N ASN A 158 -22.03 -8.85 -8.53
CA ASN A 158 -21.35 -8.78 -7.24
C ASN A 158 -20.49 -10.03 -6.96
N LYS A 159 -19.21 -9.85 -6.57
CA LYS A 159 -18.43 -10.86 -5.82
C LYS A 159 -18.02 -10.28 -4.44
N PRO A 160 -18.15 -11.04 -3.34
CA PRO A 160 -17.85 -10.56 -1.99
C PRO A 160 -16.38 -10.80 -1.61
N ARG A 161 -15.80 -9.91 -0.78
CA ARG A 161 -14.56 -10.18 -0.03
C ARG A 161 -14.55 -9.53 1.36
N SER A 162 -13.97 -10.28 2.29
CA SER A 162 -13.33 -9.87 3.56
C SER A 162 -14.15 -9.88 4.87
N ARG A 163 -13.45 -10.36 5.90
CA ARG A 163 -13.94 -11.10 7.09
C ARG A 163 -13.99 -10.22 8.35
N ILE A 164 -14.46 -8.99 8.22
CA ILE A 164 -14.72 -8.04 9.34
C ILE A 164 -16.15 -7.45 9.28
N VAL A 165 -16.90 -7.72 8.21
CA VAL A 165 -18.23 -7.13 7.92
C VAL A 165 -19.40 -8.01 8.44
N THR A 166 -19.12 -9.11 9.14
CA THR A 166 -20.13 -10.12 9.49
C THR A 166 -21.20 -9.66 10.50
N PHE A 167 -21.04 -8.52 11.16
CA PHE A 167 -22.03 -8.05 12.15
C PHE A 167 -23.16 -7.20 11.53
N LEU A 168 -22.90 -6.44 10.46
CA LEU A 168 -23.89 -5.49 9.90
C LEU A 168 -24.71 -6.05 8.73
N VAL A 169 -24.36 -7.22 8.18
CA VAL A 169 -25.00 -7.79 6.98
C VAL A 169 -26.21 -8.69 7.29
N SER A 170 -26.51 -8.95 8.57
CA SER A 170 -27.63 -9.83 8.94
C SER A 170 -29.03 -9.21 8.69
N ILE A 171 -29.14 -7.88 8.65
CA ILE A 171 -30.45 -7.20 8.59
C ILE A 171 -30.98 -7.01 7.15
N VAL A 172 -30.14 -7.12 6.12
CA VAL A 172 -30.48 -6.64 4.77
C VAL A 172 -30.85 -7.76 3.77
N ARG A 173 -30.86 -9.04 4.18
CA ARG A 173 -31.06 -10.17 3.24
C ARG A 173 -32.50 -10.67 3.06
N SER A 174 -33.53 -9.89 3.40
CA SER A 174 -34.92 -10.37 3.35
C SER A 174 -35.81 -9.79 2.25
N LEU A 175 -35.28 -8.99 1.31
CA LEU A 175 -36.09 -8.47 0.20
C LEU A 175 -35.27 -8.40 -1.08
N LEU A 176 -35.53 -9.35 -1.99
CA LEU A 176 -35.82 -9.15 -3.43
C LEU A 176 -35.30 -10.33 -4.27
N THR A 177 -36.25 -11.12 -4.79
CA THR A 177 -36.11 -11.88 -6.03
C THR A 177 -37.37 -11.60 -6.84
N THR A 178 -37.28 -11.06 -8.06
CA THR A 178 -38.14 -11.42 -9.21
C THR A 178 -37.82 -10.67 -10.50
N CYS A 179 -38.00 -11.42 -11.60
CA CYS A 179 -38.26 -11.05 -12.99
C CYS A 179 -37.10 -10.60 -13.90
N GLY A 180 -36.82 -11.47 -14.87
CA GLY A 180 -36.12 -11.15 -16.12
C GLY A 180 -37.08 -10.81 -17.26
N ILE A 181 -36.53 -10.39 -18.41
CA ILE A 181 -37.15 -10.36 -19.75
C ILE A 181 -36.02 -10.40 -20.79
N SER A 182 -36.26 -11.14 -21.86
CA SER A 182 -35.43 -11.38 -23.06
C SER A 182 -35.50 -10.24 -24.07
N SER A 183 -34.48 -10.05 -24.91
CA SER A 183 -34.61 -9.39 -26.23
C SER A 183 -33.52 -9.83 -27.20
N ASN A 184 -33.96 -10.23 -28.41
CA ASN A 184 -33.19 -10.47 -29.63
C ASN A 184 -32.51 -9.18 -30.14
N ASP A 185 -31.33 -9.29 -30.75
CA ASP A 185 -31.04 -8.55 -31.98
C ASP A 185 -29.87 -9.18 -32.77
N SER A 186 -29.63 -8.65 -33.96
CA SER A 186 -29.45 -9.41 -35.20
C SER A 186 -28.02 -9.41 -35.80
N GLN A 187 -27.73 -10.50 -36.51
CA GLN A 187 -26.48 -10.82 -37.20
C GLN A 187 -26.04 -9.78 -38.23
N ARG A 188 -24.73 -9.48 -38.26
CA ARG A 188 -24.02 -9.02 -39.47
C ARG A 188 -22.63 -9.69 -39.55
N GLY A 189 -22.49 -10.60 -40.51
CA GLY A 189 -21.24 -11.28 -40.83
C GLY A 189 -20.31 -10.47 -41.73
N SER A 190 -19.02 -10.79 -41.66
CA SER A 190 -17.96 -10.42 -42.60
C SER A 190 -16.90 -11.52 -42.43
N GLY A 191 -16.57 -12.38 -43.40
CA GLY A 191 -16.14 -12.09 -44.76
C GLY A 191 -14.65 -12.49 -44.84
N GLY A 192 -14.36 -13.73 -45.27
CA GLY A 192 -13.03 -14.36 -45.22
C GLY A 192 -12.09 -13.96 -46.35
N GLY A 193 -10.79 -13.85 -46.03
CA GLY A 193 -9.69 -13.70 -46.98
C GLY A 193 -8.48 -14.54 -46.54
N HIS A 194 -7.91 -15.29 -47.49
CA HIS A 194 -6.71 -16.14 -47.32
C HIS A 194 -5.44 -15.27 -47.22
N ASP A 195 -4.81 -15.21 -46.05
CA ASP A 195 -3.49 -14.58 -45.83
C ASP A 195 -2.35 -15.58 -46.09
N SER A 196 -1.37 -15.20 -46.93
CA SER A 196 -0.17 -15.99 -47.19
C SER A 196 0.79 -16.02 -45.99
N PHE A 197 1.32 -17.21 -45.65
CA PHE A 197 2.07 -17.53 -44.42
C PHE A 197 3.53 -17.01 -44.36
N THR A 198 4.03 -16.35 -45.41
CA THR A 198 5.46 -16.04 -45.58
C THR A 198 5.66 -14.68 -46.24
N ARG A 199 6.57 -13.86 -45.71
CA ARG A 199 6.87 -12.51 -46.20
C ARG A 199 8.37 -12.28 -46.23
N GLU A 200 8.88 -11.84 -47.38
CA GLU A 200 10.27 -11.41 -47.53
C GLU A 200 10.44 -9.93 -47.19
N SER A 201 11.54 -9.57 -46.54
CA SER A 201 11.89 -8.18 -46.24
C SER A 201 13.42 -8.01 -46.23
N GLU A 202 13.89 -6.80 -46.57
CA GLU A 202 15.30 -6.43 -46.44
C GLU A 202 15.53 -5.66 -45.13
N LEU A 203 16.53 -6.08 -44.34
CA LEU A 203 16.99 -5.40 -43.13
C LEU A 203 17.89 -4.19 -43.48
N GLU A 204 18.06 -3.26 -42.53
CA GLU A 204 18.88 -2.05 -42.73
C GLU A 204 20.35 -2.33 -43.10
N ASP A 205 20.88 -3.50 -42.71
CA ASP A 205 22.25 -3.94 -43.03
C ASP A 205 22.39 -4.56 -44.44
N GLY A 206 21.33 -4.52 -45.26
CA GLY A 206 21.30 -5.08 -46.63
C GLY A 206 21.09 -6.59 -46.70
N GLU A 207 20.69 -7.23 -45.60
CA GLU A 207 20.39 -8.66 -45.54
C GLU A 207 18.92 -8.96 -45.89
N THR A 208 18.69 -9.88 -46.82
CA THR A 208 17.36 -10.41 -47.12
C THR A 208 16.98 -11.44 -46.05
N VAL A 209 15.80 -11.25 -45.44
CA VAL A 209 15.23 -12.17 -44.46
C VAL A 209 13.87 -12.69 -44.89
N ASP A 210 13.67 -13.98 -44.68
CA ASP A 210 12.39 -14.65 -44.80
C ASP A 210 11.71 -14.65 -43.42
N MET A 211 10.52 -14.08 -43.34
CA MET A 211 9.74 -13.97 -42.11
C MET A 211 8.49 -14.85 -42.20
N LYS A 212 8.30 -15.69 -41.17
CA LYS A 212 7.08 -16.48 -40.98
C LYS A 212 6.40 -16.09 -39.69
N THR A 213 5.07 -15.99 -39.74
CA THR A 213 4.31 -15.73 -38.54
C THR A 213 4.33 -16.93 -37.59
N ARG A 214 4.43 -16.65 -36.29
CA ARG A 214 4.23 -17.64 -35.22
C ARG A 214 2.76 -17.84 -34.87
N TYR A 215 1.84 -17.28 -35.65
CA TYR A 215 0.41 -17.57 -35.55
C TYR A 215 0.09 -18.85 -36.34
N LEU A 216 -0.63 -19.77 -35.73
CA LEU A 216 -1.18 -20.94 -36.40
C LEU A 216 -2.68 -20.74 -36.65
N PRO A 217 -3.10 -20.51 -37.92
CA PRO A 217 -4.51 -20.42 -38.28
C PRO A 217 -5.27 -21.71 -37.96
N LEU A 218 -6.55 -21.59 -37.63
CA LEU A 218 -7.37 -22.72 -37.21
C LEU A 218 -7.55 -23.77 -38.32
N ASP A 219 -7.64 -23.36 -39.59
CA ASP A 219 -7.69 -24.28 -40.75
C ASP A 219 -6.44 -25.15 -40.88
N SER A 220 -5.26 -24.53 -40.75
CA SER A 220 -3.98 -25.21 -40.78
C SER A 220 -3.83 -26.16 -39.60
N TYR A 221 -4.26 -25.72 -38.41
CA TYR A 221 -4.30 -26.56 -37.21
C TYR A 221 -5.20 -27.80 -37.40
N ILE A 222 -6.41 -27.64 -37.93
CA ILE A 222 -7.33 -28.76 -38.19
C ILE A 222 -6.68 -29.75 -39.18
N THR A 223 -6.04 -29.25 -40.22
CA THR A 223 -5.37 -30.10 -41.22
C THR A 223 -4.26 -30.95 -40.59
N LEU A 224 -3.38 -30.33 -39.81
CA LEU A 224 -2.31 -31.03 -39.09
C LEU A 224 -2.85 -32.03 -38.07
N LEU A 225 -3.93 -31.68 -37.36
CA LEU A 225 -4.57 -32.59 -36.42
C LEU A 225 -5.15 -33.81 -37.14
N LYS A 226 -5.70 -33.67 -38.35
CA LYS A 226 -6.16 -34.80 -39.17
C LYS A 226 -4.99 -35.70 -39.59
N GLU A 227 -3.89 -35.09 -40.06
CA GLU A 227 -2.69 -35.82 -40.49
C GLU A 227 -2.06 -36.62 -39.34
N GLN A 228 -1.93 -36.01 -38.15
CA GLN A 228 -1.31 -36.65 -36.99
C GLN A 228 -2.19 -37.72 -36.33
N THR A 229 -3.52 -37.57 -36.37
CA THR A 229 -4.45 -38.45 -35.65
C THR A 229 -5.14 -39.48 -36.54
N GLY A 230 -5.05 -39.34 -37.87
CA GLY A 230 -5.73 -40.18 -38.85
C GLY A 230 -7.26 -40.00 -38.88
N GLN A 231 -7.82 -39.01 -38.17
CA GLN A 231 -9.26 -38.76 -38.13
C GLN A 231 -9.68 -37.81 -39.26
N THR A 232 -10.70 -38.18 -40.04
CA THR A 232 -11.18 -37.38 -41.18
C THR A 232 -12.35 -36.44 -40.85
N ASP A 233 -13.13 -36.71 -39.79
CA ASP A 233 -14.33 -35.95 -39.39
C ASP A 233 -14.05 -34.89 -38.29
N ILE A 234 -13.03 -34.06 -38.47
CA ILE A 234 -12.76 -32.91 -37.58
C ILE A 234 -13.43 -31.65 -38.17
N LYS A 235 -14.46 -31.14 -37.48
CA LYS A 235 -15.19 -29.89 -37.80
C LYS A 235 -14.93 -28.82 -36.75
N TYR A 236 -15.05 -27.54 -37.12
CA TYR A 236 -14.83 -26.36 -36.27
C TYR A 236 -15.45 -26.43 -34.86
N GLY A 237 -16.62 -27.04 -34.69
CA GLY A 237 -17.30 -27.19 -33.38
C GLY A 237 -17.03 -28.50 -32.62
N LYS A 238 -16.16 -29.38 -33.11
CA LYS A 238 -15.84 -30.69 -32.49
C LYS A 238 -14.37 -30.83 -32.09
N ILE A 239 -13.55 -29.80 -32.26
CA ILE A 239 -12.09 -29.84 -32.05
C ILE A 239 -11.75 -30.32 -30.63
N ARG A 240 -12.41 -29.76 -29.60
CA ARG A 240 -12.20 -30.18 -28.19
C ARG A 240 -12.55 -31.64 -27.95
N GLN A 241 -13.66 -32.11 -28.51
CA GLN A 241 -14.08 -33.51 -28.39
C GLN A 241 -13.09 -34.46 -29.06
N THR A 242 -12.54 -34.07 -30.21
CA THR A 242 -11.47 -34.82 -30.88
C THR A 242 -10.20 -34.87 -30.03
N LEU A 243 -9.79 -33.75 -29.42
CA LEU A 243 -8.63 -33.71 -28.52
C LEU A 243 -8.80 -34.65 -27.33
N VAL A 244 -9.97 -34.67 -26.67
CA VAL A 244 -10.23 -35.64 -25.57
C VAL A 244 -10.22 -37.08 -26.09
N LYS A 245 -10.78 -37.33 -27.27
CA LYS A 245 -10.85 -38.68 -27.84
C LYS A 245 -9.48 -39.24 -28.18
N VAL A 246 -8.57 -38.40 -28.67
CA VAL A 246 -7.22 -38.79 -29.10
C VAL A 246 -6.27 -38.89 -27.92
N PHE A 247 -6.25 -37.87 -27.04
CA PHE A 247 -5.24 -37.76 -25.99
C PHE A 247 -5.72 -38.26 -24.62
N GLY A 248 -7.01 -38.58 -24.46
CA GLY A 248 -7.56 -39.10 -23.21
C GLY A 248 -7.18 -38.19 -22.03
N GLN A 249 -6.70 -38.80 -20.94
CA GLN A 249 -6.20 -38.15 -19.70
C GLN A 249 -5.09 -37.13 -19.91
N ASP A 250 -4.41 -37.15 -21.06
CA ASP A 250 -3.33 -36.22 -21.40
C ASP A 250 -3.84 -34.95 -22.10
N SER A 251 -5.15 -34.82 -22.35
CA SER A 251 -5.79 -33.59 -22.87
C SER A 251 -5.98 -32.53 -21.79
N SER A 252 -6.14 -31.27 -22.22
CA SER A 252 -6.38 -30.13 -21.31
C SER A 252 -7.57 -30.40 -20.36
N PRO A 253 -7.46 -30.15 -19.04
CA PRO A 253 -8.57 -30.32 -18.09
C PRO A 253 -9.84 -29.55 -18.47
N ASN A 254 -9.71 -28.35 -19.03
CA ASN A 254 -10.84 -27.55 -19.51
C ASN A 254 -11.49 -28.15 -20.77
N VAL A 255 -10.72 -28.89 -21.57
CA VAL A 255 -11.22 -29.68 -22.72
C VAL A 255 -11.91 -30.97 -22.24
N MET A 256 -11.52 -31.52 -21.09
CA MET A 256 -12.20 -32.67 -20.45
C MET A 256 -13.53 -32.34 -19.76
N LEU A 257 -13.62 -31.20 -19.07
CA LEU A 257 -14.81 -30.81 -18.31
C LEU A 257 -16.07 -30.77 -19.19
N SER A 258 -15.92 -30.34 -20.44
CA SER A 258 -17.01 -30.27 -21.44
C SER A 258 -17.62 -31.64 -21.79
N ASN A 259 -16.81 -32.72 -21.77
CA ASN A 259 -17.28 -34.08 -22.05
C ASN A 259 -17.92 -34.78 -20.85
N SER A 260 -17.67 -34.32 -19.62
CA SER A 260 -18.25 -34.92 -18.40
C SER A 260 -19.68 -34.42 -18.15
N MET A 261 -20.00 -33.18 -18.50
CA MET A 261 -21.37 -32.63 -18.39
C MET A 261 -22.38 -33.37 -19.31
N LYS A 262 -21.98 -33.78 -20.52
CA LYS A 262 -22.87 -34.52 -21.44
C LYS A 262 -23.21 -35.94 -20.99
N ARG A 263 -22.33 -36.62 -20.24
CA ARG A 263 -22.59 -37.98 -19.74
C ARG A 263 -23.56 -38.03 -18.56
N ASN A 264 -23.65 -36.96 -17.77
CA ASN A 264 -24.53 -36.90 -16.60
C ASN A 264 -25.98 -36.49 -16.93
N ALA A 265 -26.24 -35.88 -18.09
CA ALA A 265 -27.59 -35.53 -18.52
C ALA A 265 -28.49 -36.78 -18.79
N HIS A 266 -27.90 -37.91 -19.20
CA HIS A 266 -28.67 -39.12 -19.53
C HIS A 266 -28.99 -40.03 -18.32
N ARG A 267 -28.40 -39.77 -17.14
CA ARG A 267 -28.60 -40.59 -15.93
C ARG A 267 -29.52 -39.95 -14.88
N GLY A 268 -29.88 -38.67 -15.06
CA GLY A 268 -30.68 -37.91 -14.09
C GLY A 268 -32.20 -38.15 -14.15
N LEU A 269 -32.72 -38.85 -15.17
CA LEU A 269 -34.17 -38.99 -15.37
C LEU A 269 -34.83 -40.14 -14.58
N LEU A 270 -34.06 -40.93 -13.81
CA LEU A 270 -34.56 -42.17 -13.18
C LEU A 270 -34.51 -42.21 -11.65
N SER A 271 -34.17 -41.10 -10.98
CA SER A 271 -33.99 -41.07 -9.51
C SER A 271 -35.08 -40.31 -8.75
N MET A 272 -36.22 -39.98 -9.37
CA MET A 272 -37.30 -39.21 -8.72
C MET A 272 -38.23 -40.05 -7.83
N PHE A 273 -37.84 -41.26 -7.44
CA PHE A 273 -38.61 -42.09 -6.50
C PHE A 273 -37.68 -42.86 -5.55
N VAL A 274 -38.01 -42.78 -4.26
CA VAL A 274 -37.48 -43.54 -3.10
C VAL A 274 -36.33 -42.89 -2.29
N GLY A 275 -36.72 -42.31 -1.15
CA GLY A 275 -36.26 -42.73 0.19
C GLY A 275 -34.83 -42.40 0.63
N LYS A 276 -34.73 -41.48 1.61
CA LYS A 276 -33.57 -41.17 2.47
C LYS A 276 -32.61 -42.36 2.72
N ARG A 277 -31.33 -42.15 2.39
CA ARG A 277 -30.19 -42.65 3.16
C ARG A 277 -29.06 -41.62 3.11
N GLU A 278 -28.58 -41.24 4.28
CA GLU A 278 -27.44 -40.34 4.46
C GLU A 278 -26.19 -40.96 3.82
N VAL A 279 -25.60 -40.22 2.89
CA VAL A 279 -24.21 -40.38 2.46
C VAL A 279 -23.61 -38.98 2.48
N ASN A 280 -22.62 -38.78 3.37
CA ASN A 280 -21.79 -37.58 3.41
C ASN A 280 -21.20 -37.32 2.02
N THR A 281 -21.63 -36.23 1.40
CA THR A 281 -21.03 -35.68 0.19
C THR A 281 -20.89 -34.17 0.40
N ASP A 282 -19.72 -33.77 0.91
CA ASP A 282 -19.24 -32.40 0.82
C ASP A 282 -18.90 -32.13 -0.65
N GLY A 283 -19.93 -31.84 -1.44
CA GLY A 283 -19.86 -31.48 -2.85
C GLY A 283 -20.25 -30.03 -3.04
N ALA A 284 -19.47 -29.10 -2.52
CA ALA A 284 -19.58 -27.70 -2.91
C ALA A 284 -19.05 -27.57 -4.35
N GLY A 285 -19.94 -27.20 -5.28
CA GLY A 285 -19.54 -26.77 -6.62
C GLY A 285 -18.60 -25.59 -6.51
N SER A 286 -17.30 -25.84 -6.69
CA SER A 286 -16.29 -24.79 -6.81
C SER A 286 -16.46 -24.10 -8.16
N GLU A 287 -17.06 -22.91 -8.15
CA GLU A 287 -16.64 -21.86 -9.08
C GLU A 287 -15.13 -21.66 -8.89
N VAL A 288 -14.33 -22.23 -9.81
CA VAL A 288 -12.88 -22.04 -9.85
C VAL A 288 -12.62 -20.60 -10.28
N LYS A 289 -12.48 -19.69 -9.30
CA LYS A 289 -11.85 -18.38 -9.56
C LYS A 289 -10.35 -18.63 -9.67
N SER A 290 -9.79 -18.44 -10.85
CA SER A 290 -8.35 -18.59 -11.05
C SER A 290 -7.63 -17.58 -10.15
N LYS A 291 -6.54 -18.02 -9.52
CA LYS A 291 -5.86 -17.29 -8.44
C LYS A 291 -4.49 -16.88 -8.92
N HIS A 292 -4.34 -15.67 -9.47
CA HIS A 292 -3.07 -15.24 -10.05
C HIS A 292 -1.92 -15.25 -9.03
N PRO A 293 -0.71 -15.66 -9.43
CA PRO A 293 0.45 -15.47 -8.59
C PRO A 293 0.76 -13.98 -8.46
N ASN A 294 0.80 -13.46 -7.23
CA ASN A 294 1.12 -12.06 -6.95
C ASN A 294 2.55 -11.66 -7.38
N ASN A 295 3.39 -12.63 -7.76
CA ASN A 295 4.83 -12.47 -8.00
C ASN A 295 5.29 -12.97 -9.39
N GLY A 296 4.37 -13.10 -10.34
CA GLY A 296 4.68 -13.50 -11.73
C GLY A 296 4.75 -12.29 -12.68
N ILE A 297 5.68 -12.31 -13.64
CA ILE A 297 5.74 -11.37 -14.76
C ILE A 297 5.68 -12.12 -16.10
N LEU A 298 4.85 -11.65 -17.02
CA LEU A 298 4.81 -12.10 -18.42
C LEU A 298 5.41 -11.02 -19.32
N LEU A 299 6.29 -11.45 -20.21
CA LEU A 299 6.80 -10.69 -21.34
C LEU A 299 6.26 -11.37 -22.61
N SER A 300 5.26 -10.75 -23.24
CA SER A 300 4.67 -11.23 -24.50
C SER A 300 5.45 -10.73 -25.70
N GLY A 301 5.63 -11.56 -26.73
CA GLY A 301 6.33 -11.21 -27.96
C GLY A 301 5.61 -10.19 -28.86
N CYS A 302 4.28 -10.08 -28.74
CA CYS A 302 3.47 -9.13 -29.47
C CYS A 302 2.21 -8.71 -28.70
N GLN A 303 1.55 -7.66 -29.17
CA GLN A 303 0.19 -7.28 -28.75
C GLN A 303 -0.85 -8.23 -29.37
N THR A 304 -2.08 -8.25 -28.84
CA THR A 304 -3.13 -9.21 -29.25
C THR A 304 -3.67 -9.01 -30.68
N ASP A 305 -3.40 -7.85 -31.28
CA ASP A 305 -3.73 -7.44 -32.65
C ASP A 305 -2.55 -7.60 -33.64
N GLN A 306 -1.39 -8.05 -33.15
CA GLN A 306 -0.14 -8.19 -33.92
C GLN A 306 0.32 -9.65 -34.00
N ARG A 307 1.31 -9.91 -34.85
CA ARG A 307 1.92 -11.24 -35.02
C ARG A 307 3.40 -11.18 -34.61
N SER A 308 3.84 -12.15 -33.83
CA SER A 308 5.26 -12.44 -33.59
C SER A 308 5.86 -13.18 -34.79
N GLU A 309 7.09 -12.84 -35.14
CA GLU A 309 7.77 -13.34 -36.35
C GLU A 309 8.92 -14.30 -36.03
N ASP A 310 9.00 -15.38 -36.82
CA ASP A 310 10.16 -16.26 -36.95
C ASP A 310 10.99 -15.81 -38.16
N VAL A 311 12.27 -15.54 -37.94
CA VAL A 311 13.15 -14.92 -38.92
C VAL A 311 14.17 -15.93 -39.42
N TYR A 312 14.35 -16.01 -40.73
CA TYR A 312 15.39 -16.79 -41.38
C TYR A 312 16.24 -15.89 -42.29
N VAL A 313 17.54 -15.83 -42.01
CA VAL A 313 18.49 -15.03 -42.78
C VAL A 313 19.09 -15.89 -43.90
N THR A 314 18.66 -15.66 -45.13
CA THR A 314 19.00 -16.50 -46.30
C THR A 314 20.51 -16.63 -46.54
N ARG A 315 21.25 -15.53 -46.34
CA ARG A 315 22.70 -15.48 -46.59
C ARG A 315 23.53 -16.24 -45.55
N THR A 316 23.11 -16.23 -44.29
CA THR A 316 23.90 -16.79 -43.17
C THR A 316 23.34 -18.12 -42.68
N GLY A 317 22.14 -18.51 -43.12
CA GLY A 317 21.41 -19.68 -42.63
C GLY A 317 20.95 -19.56 -41.17
N LYS A 318 21.08 -18.39 -40.55
CA LYS A 318 20.68 -18.17 -39.15
C LYS A 318 19.17 -18.01 -39.04
N SER A 319 18.59 -18.59 -38.01
CA SER A 319 17.17 -18.42 -37.67
C SER A 319 16.97 -18.09 -36.20
N TYR A 320 16.02 -17.20 -35.91
CA TYR A 320 15.68 -16.75 -34.56
C TYR A 320 14.27 -16.15 -34.50
N GLY A 321 13.69 -16.11 -33.29
CA GLY A 321 12.50 -15.31 -33.00
C GLY A 321 12.86 -13.86 -32.79
N ALA A 322 12.15 -12.95 -33.43
CA ALA A 322 12.48 -11.53 -33.36
C ALA A 322 12.48 -10.99 -31.91
N PHE A 323 11.53 -11.43 -31.07
CA PHE A 323 11.46 -10.98 -29.69
C PHE A 323 12.55 -11.62 -28.80
N SER A 324 12.75 -12.94 -28.92
CA SER A 324 13.80 -13.65 -28.18
C SER A 324 15.19 -13.10 -28.55
N ASP A 325 15.44 -12.81 -29.82
CA ASP A 325 16.69 -12.19 -30.27
C ASP A 325 16.86 -10.77 -29.74
N ALA A 326 15.80 -9.95 -29.72
CA ALA A 326 15.85 -8.61 -29.14
C ALA A 326 16.24 -8.64 -27.65
N ILE A 327 15.67 -9.57 -26.86
CA ILE A 327 16.06 -9.79 -25.46
C ILE A 327 17.55 -10.16 -25.37
N GLN A 328 18.00 -11.12 -26.17
CA GLN A 328 19.39 -11.57 -26.17
C GLN A 328 20.37 -10.45 -26.57
N THR A 329 19.98 -9.58 -27.50
CA THR A 329 20.77 -8.43 -27.96
C THR A 329 20.89 -7.34 -26.89
N ILE A 330 19.81 -7.08 -26.14
CA ILE A 330 19.84 -6.15 -25.01
C ILE A 330 20.74 -6.68 -23.90
N LEU A 331 20.64 -7.98 -23.62
CA LEU A 331 21.48 -8.64 -22.64
C LEU A 331 22.94 -8.61 -23.08
N SER A 332 23.29 -9.06 -24.29
CA SER A 332 24.69 -9.04 -24.74
C SER A 332 25.34 -7.64 -24.71
N GLY A 333 24.57 -6.59 -25.02
CA GLY A 333 25.04 -5.20 -25.02
C GLY A 333 25.09 -4.50 -23.65
N THR A 334 24.38 -5.01 -22.63
CA THR A 334 24.25 -4.33 -21.33
C THR A 334 24.99 -5.08 -20.24
N ARG A 335 26.04 -4.48 -19.65
CA ARG A 335 26.78 -5.04 -18.49
C ARG A 335 26.18 -4.68 -17.12
N GLN A 336 25.31 -3.67 -17.08
CA GLN A 336 24.65 -3.18 -15.85
C GLN A 336 23.32 -3.92 -15.60
N GLU A 337 22.73 -3.69 -14.42
CA GLU A 337 21.41 -4.18 -14.06
C GLU A 337 20.34 -3.59 -14.99
N ILE A 338 19.42 -4.44 -15.47
CA ILE A 338 18.30 -4.03 -16.33
C ILE A 338 16.99 -4.43 -15.66
N THR A 339 16.05 -3.49 -15.61
CA THR A 339 14.71 -3.75 -15.07
C THR A 339 13.81 -4.40 -16.12
N ASN A 340 12.79 -5.15 -15.70
CA ASN A 340 11.82 -5.76 -16.61
C ASN A 340 11.11 -4.72 -17.51
N LYS A 341 10.83 -3.52 -16.98
CA LYS A 341 10.25 -2.41 -17.76
C LYS A 341 11.20 -1.95 -18.86
N GLU A 342 12.46 -1.75 -18.50
CA GLU A 342 13.49 -1.30 -19.44
C GLU A 342 13.78 -2.35 -20.52
N MET A 343 13.73 -3.64 -20.16
CA MET A 343 13.83 -4.75 -21.11
C MET A 343 12.76 -4.64 -22.22
N VAL A 344 11.49 -4.48 -21.86
CA VAL A 344 10.38 -4.37 -22.83
C VAL A 344 10.52 -3.10 -23.69
N LEU A 345 10.86 -1.96 -23.08
CA LEU A 345 10.99 -0.70 -23.81
C LEU A 345 12.14 -0.73 -24.82
N ARG A 346 13.32 -1.22 -24.42
CA ARG A 346 14.46 -1.38 -25.34
C ARG A 346 14.18 -2.43 -26.41
N ALA A 347 13.46 -3.50 -26.10
CA ALA A 347 13.07 -4.51 -27.08
C ALA A 347 12.16 -3.91 -28.17
N ARG A 348 11.19 -3.05 -27.78
CA ARG A 348 10.36 -2.30 -28.74
C ARG A 348 11.20 -1.40 -29.64
N GLU A 349 12.22 -0.74 -29.10
CA GLU A 349 13.11 0.12 -29.89
C GLU A 349 13.92 -0.67 -30.92
N ILE A 350 14.49 -1.82 -30.53
CA ILE A 350 15.25 -2.69 -31.44
C ILE A 350 14.35 -3.23 -32.54
N LEU A 351 13.18 -3.76 -32.18
CA LEU A 351 12.23 -4.31 -33.15
C LEU A 351 11.74 -3.24 -34.14
N LYS A 352 11.52 -2.01 -33.65
CA LYS A 352 11.15 -0.88 -34.52
C LYS A 352 12.28 -0.50 -35.49
N LYS A 353 13.54 -0.49 -35.04
CA LYS A 353 14.71 -0.22 -35.91
C LYS A 353 14.85 -1.30 -36.99
N GLN A 354 14.66 -2.56 -36.63
CA GLN A 354 14.69 -3.70 -37.56
C GLN A 354 13.41 -3.84 -38.41
N LYS A 355 12.49 -2.86 -38.34
CA LYS A 355 11.23 -2.80 -39.12
C LYS A 355 10.27 -3.98 -38.88
N PHE A 356 10.35 -4.62 -37.71
CA PHE A 356 9.36 -5.61 -37.31
C PHE A 356 8.03 -4.94 -36.92
N GLY A 357 6.91 -5.54 -37.31
CA GLY A 357 5.57 -5.06 -36.98
C GLY A 357 5.16 -5.31 -35.52
N GLN A 358 5.83 -6.24 -34.83
CA GLN A 358 5.49 -6.64 -33.46
C GLN A 358 6.00 -5.68 -32.39
N ARG A 359 5.19 -5.49 -31.35
CA ARG A 359 5.55 -4.71 -30.15
C ARG A 359 5.37 -5.58 -28.91
N PRO A 360 6.45 -5.93 -28.20
CA PRO A 360 6.36 -6.71 -26.97
C PRO A 360 5.51 -6.02 -25.91
N ASP A 361 4.79 -6.76 -25.07
CA ASP A 361 3.73 -6.18 -24.22
C ASP A 361 3.90 -6.40 -22.70
N SER A 362 3.33 -5.48 -21.89
CA SER A 362 3.24 -5.56 -20.42
C SER A 362 2.12 -4.67 -19.82
N ARG A 363 1.52 -5.08 -18.69
CA ARG A 363 0.44 -4.33 -17.99
C ARG A 363 0.79 -2.88 -17.64
N PHE A 364 2.05 -2.63 -17.30
CA PHE A 364 2.49 -1.28 -16.96
C PHE A 364 2.51 -0.37 -18.20
N THR A 365 2.96 -0.89 -19.35
CA THR A 365 3.02 -0.10 -20.59
C THR A 365 1.66 0.18 -21.21
N GLN A 366 0.65 -0.62 -20.89
CA GLN A 366 -0.74 -0.44 -21.34
C GLN A 366 -1.56 0.47 -20.40
N GLN A 367 -1.02 0.84 -19.24
CA GLN A 367 -1.75 1.55 -18.17
C GLN A 367 -2.98 0.79 -17.63
N GLU A 368 -3.01 -0.53 -17.81
CA GLU A 368 -4.10 -1.43 -17.36
C GLU A 368 -3.79 -2.02 -15.98
N LEU A 369 -3.15 -1.23 -15.11
CA LEU A 369 -2.97 -1.65 -13.73
C LEU A 369 -4.33 -1.75 -13.04
N PRO A 370 -4.54 -2.76 -12.17
CA PRO A 370 -5.79 -2.89 -11.43
C PRO A 370 -6.02 -1.62 -10.60
N ALA A 371 -7.09 -0.90 -10.92
CA ALA A 371 -7.43 0.37 -10.30
C ALA A 371 -8.89 0.34 -9.83
N CYS A 372 -9.13 0.88 -8.63
CA CYS A 372 -10.48 1.12 -8.13
C CYS A 372 -10.87 2.57 -8.44
N LYS A 373 -12.00 2.77 -9.12
CA LYS A 373 -12.57 4.10 -9.41
C LYS A 373 -13.86 4.27 -8.59
N PRO A 374 -13.78 4.74 -7.34
CA PRO A 374 -14.97 4.89 -6.51
C PRO A 374 -15.86 6.01 -7.05
N ILE A 375 -17.06 5.65 -7.51
CA ILE A 375 -18.09 6.62 -7.87
C ILE A 375 -18.89 6.96 -6.61
N LEU A 376 -18.76 8.20 -6.15
CA LEU A 376 -19.46 8.69 -4.95
C LEU A 376 -20.94 8.92 -5.26
N THR A 377 -21.78 7.90 -5.05
CA THR A 377 -23.23 8.05 -5.22
C THR A 377 -23.85 8.81 -4.04
N PRO A 378 -24.95 9.57 -4.25
CA PRO A 378 -25.58 10.34 -3.18
C PRO A 378 -25.94 9.50 -1.95
N LYS A 379 -26.41 8.25 -2.13
CA LYS A 379 -26.73 7.33 -1.03
C LYS A 379 -25.50 7.04 -0.16
N TRP A 380 -24.36 6.75 -0.79
CA TRP A 380 -23.10 6.51 -0.06
C TRP A 380 -22.62 7.76 0.67
N VAL A 381 -22.67 8.92 0.00
CA VAL A 381 -22.25 10.20 0.60
C VAL A 381 -23.12 10.57 1.81
N ILE A 382 -24.45 10.47 1.68
CA ILE A 382 -25.40 10.72 2.78
C ILE A 382 -25.12 9.78 3.95
N LEU A 383 -24.95 8.48 3.68
CA LEU A 383 -24.68 7.49 4.71
C LEU A 383 -23.36 7.79 5.44
N THR A 384 -22.30 8.15 4.72
CA THR A 384 -21.02 8.52 5.33
C THR A 384 -21.16 9.73 6.25
N PHE A 385 -21.79 10.80 5.79
CA PHE A 385 -22.01 11.99 6.63
C PHE A 385 -22.89 11.70 7.85
N LEU A 386 -23.95 10.90 7.68
CA LEU A 386 -24.82 10.49 8.79
C LEU A 386 -24.03 9.72 9.84
N VAL A 387 -23.27 8.70 9.43
CA VAL A 387 -22.45 7.88 10.34
C VAL A 387 -21.39 8.72 11.04
N SER A 388 -20.67 9.57 10.31
CA SER A 388 -19.69 10.48 10.91
C SER A 388 -20.32 11.40 11.95
N GLY A 389 -21.51 11.96 11.66
CA GLY A 389 -22.24 12.79 12.61
C GLY A 389 -22.68 12.05 13.87
N VAL A 390 -23.27 10.85 13.71
CA VAL A 390 -23.73 10.00 14.83
C VAL A 390 -22.58 9.52 15.71
N VAL A 391 -21.37 9.35 15.17
CA VAL A 391 -20.19 8.95 15.96
C VAL A 391 -19.51 10.15 16.62
N PHE A 392 -19.33 11.26 15.89
CA PHE A 392 -18.52 12.38 16.38
C PHE A 392 -19.26 13.20 17.44
N ILE A 393 -20.59 13.30 17.40
CA ILE A 393 -21.32 14.08 18.39
C ILE A 393 -21.23 13.47 19.81
N PRO A 394 -21.54 12.17 20.03
CA PRO A 394 -21.36 11.54 21.33
C PRO A 394 -19.91 11.59 21.81
N LEU A 395 -18.95 11.34 20.91
CA LEU A 395 -17.53 11.42 21.24
C LEU A 395 -17.14 12.84 21.70
N GLY A 396 -17.59 13.87 20.98
CA GLY A 396 -17.37 15.27 21.34
C GLY A 396 -18.01 15.63 22.68
N ALA A 397 -19.22 15.16 22.95
CA ALA A 397 -19.90 15.37 24.23
C ALA A 397 -19.14 14.70 25.39
N ILE A 398 -18.67 13.45 25.22
CA ILE A 398 -17.88 12.74 26.22
C ILE A 398 -16.55 13.47 26.49
N CYS A 399 -15.84 13.89 25.44
CA CYS A 399 -14.61 14.65 25.58
C CYS A 399 -14.83 16.00 26.27
N LEU A 400 -15.90 16.73 25.92
CA LEU A 400 -16.23 18.01 26.53
C LEU A 400 -16.60 17.85 28.01
N PHE A 401 -17.40 16.83 28.34
CA PHE A 401 -17.75 16.51 29.72
C PHE A 401 -16.51 16.17 30.55
N ALA A 402 -15.61 15.35 30.01
CA ALA A 402 -14.35 15.02 30.68
C ALA A 402 -13.46 16.26 30.91
N SER A 403 -13.39 17.17 29.93
CA SER A 403 -12.66 18.43 30.05
C SER A 403 -13.26 19.38 31.09
N GLN A 404 -14.58 19.56 31.06
CA GLN A 404 -15.29 20.44 32.01
C GLN A 404 -15.33 19.90 33.44
N GLY A 405 -15.14 18.58 33.61
CA GLY A 405 -14.94 17.96 34.92
C GLY A 405 -13.61 18.31 35.58
N VAL A 406 -12.64 18.86 34.84
CA VAL A 406 -11.36 19.31 35.39
C VAL A 406 -11.55 20.62 36.15
N ILE A 407 -11.13 20.63 37.42
CA ILE A 407 -11.16 21.81 38.29
C ILE A 407 -9.81 22.48 38.16
N GLU A 408 -9.81 23.76 37.77
CA GLU A 408 -8.62 24.59 37.70
C GLU A 408 -8.82 25.85 38.55
N ILE A 409 -7.83 26.17 39.37
CA ILE A 409 -7.73 27.43 40.10
C ILE A 409 -6.50 28.15 39.58
N VAL A 410 -6.68 29.38 39.08
CA VAL A 410 -5.62 30.17 38.45
C VAL A 410 -5.46 31.47 39.23
N ASP A 411 -4.32 31.66 39.90
CA ASP A 411 -3.96 32.89 40.60
C ASP A 411 -2.85 33.61 39.82
N GLN A 412 -3.15 34.81 39.31
CA GLN A 412 -2.16 35.65 38.64
C GLN A 412 -1.45 36.52 39.67
N TYR A 413 -0.14 36.35 39.81
CA TYR A 413 0.63 36.99 40.90
C TYR A 413 1.68 37.99 40.40
N ASP A 414 1.90 38.13 39.09
CA ASP A 414 2.93 39.03 38.57
C ASP A 414 2.68 40.51 38.90
N ILE A 415 1.44 40.96 39.08
CA ILE A 415 1.12 42.35 39.46
C ILE A 415 0.95 42.47 40.97
N ASP A 416 0.24 41.53 41.58
CA ASP A 416 -0.16 41.61 42.99
C ASP A 416 1.03 41.44 43.96
N CYS A 417 2.07 40.73 43.52
CA CYS A 417 3.31 40.55 44.30
C CYS A 417 4.34 41.66 44.10
N ILE A 418 3.92 42.83 43.58
CA ILE A 418 4.77 44.02 43.49
C ILE A 418 4.25 45.08 44.48
N PRO A 419 5.11 45.59 45.38
CA PRO A 419 4.75 46.68 46.28
C PRO A 419 4.28 47.91 45.51
N LEU A 420 3.33 48.68 46.08
CA LEU A 420 2.74 49.86 45.43
C LEU A 420 3.80 50.85 44.93
N SER A 421 4.88 51.06 45.69
CA SER A 421 5.99 51.96 45.35
C SER A 421 6.77 51.58 44.09
N PHE A 422 6.70 50.32 43.65
CA PHE A 422 7.45 49.81 42.50
C PHE A 422 6.57 49.48 41.29
N ARG A 423 5.26 49.75 41.34
CA ARG A 423 4.34 49.40 40.25
C ARG A 423 4.65 50.14 38.94
N ASP A 424 5.18 51.35 39.02
CA ASP A 424 5.59 52.13 37.85
C ASP A 424 6.89 51.63 37.21
N ASN A 425 7.76 50.98 37.98
CA ASN A 425 9.01 50.40 37.50
C ASN A 425 9.26 49.00 38.08
N LYS A 426 8.49 48.04 37.58
CA LYS A 426 8.52 46.63 37.96
C LYS A 426 9.87 45.96 37.70
N VAL A 427 10.56 46.39 36.64
CA VAL A 427 11.88 45.86 36.25
C VAL A 427 12.93 46.22 37.31
N ARG A 428 12.89 47.43 37.86
CA ARG A 428 13.80 47.83 38.96
C ARG A 428 13.58 46.99 40.22
N TYR A 429 12.33 46.68 40.56
CA TYR A 429 12.02 45.84 41.72
C TYR A 429 12.58 44.42 41.58
N ILE A 430 12.32 43.77 40.44
CA ILE A 430 12.73 42.37 40.27
C ILE A 430 14.25 42.21 40.16
N GLN A 431 14.95 43.20 39.58
CA GLN A 431 16.41 43.24 39.48
C GLN A 431 17.09 43.76 40.75
N GLY A 432 16.32 44.33 41.69
CA GLY A 432 16.83 44.88 42.94
C GLY A 432 17.12 43.83 44.02
N ILE A 433 17.62 44.31 45.15
CA ILE A 433 17.95 43.51 46.36
C ILE A 433 16.76 43.32 47.30
N GLU A 434 15.61 43.90 46.99
CA GLU A 434 14.42 43.89 47.83
C GLU A 434 13.88 42.48 48.07
N ASP A 435 13.16 42.31 49.19
CA ASP A 435 12.45 41.07 49.48
C ASP A 435 11.34 40.83 48.46
N LYS A 436 11.37 39.64 47.86
CA LYS A 436 10.47 39.18 46.80
C LYS A 436 9.41 38.22 47.32
N ARG A 437 9.32 38.03 48.64
CA ARG A 437 8.28 37.22 49.28
C ARG A 437 6.91 37.90 49.17
N CYS A 438 5.93 37.10 48.80
CA CYS A 438 4.56 37.53 48.59
C CYS A 438 3.60 36.46 49.10
N ASN A 439 2.61 36.86 49.90
CA ASN A 439 1.56 35.95 50.36
C ASN A 439 0.33 36.07 49.45
N ARG A 440 -0.13 34.92 48.97
CA ARG A 440 -1.35 34.79 48.18
C ARG A 440 -2.32 33.86 48.90
N THR A 441 -3.60 34.19 48.88
CA THR A 441 -4.65 33.36 49.47
C THR A 441 -5.55 32.85 48.36
N ILE A 442 -5.63 31.53 48.24
CA ILE A 442 -6.39 30.84 47.20
C ILE A 442 -7.53 30.09 47.87
N THR A 443 -8.77 30.36 47.46
CA THR A 443 -9.95 29.65 47.93
C THR A 443 -10.30 28.50 46.99
N VAL A 444 -10.45 27.30 47.54
CA VAL A 444 -10.85 26.11 46.79
C VAL A 444 -12.36 26.15 46.58
N THR A 445 -12.81 26.34 45.34
CA THR A 445 -14.25 26.49 45.03
C THR A 445 -14.98 25.15 44.93
N LYS A 446 -14.26 24.08 44.59
CA LYS A 446 -14.77 22.71 44.43
C LYS A 446 -13.73 21.72 44.93
N THR A 447 -14.19 20.61 45.52
CA THR A 447 -13.29 19.56 46.03
C THR A 447 -12.40 19.02 44.91
N MET A 448 -11.09 19.03 45.14
CA MET A 448 -10.06 18.50 44.24
C MET A 448 -9.47 17.22 44.84
N LYS A 449 -9.67 16.09 44.14
CA LYS A 449 -9.12 14.79 44.54
C LYS A 449 -7.64 14.69 44.23
N ASN A 450 -6.89 14.02 45.09
CA ASN A 450 -5.46 13.78 44.88
C ASN A 450 -5.19 12.87 43.66
N PRO A 451 -4.03 13.02 43.00
CA PRO A 451 -3.05 14.10 43.16
C PRO A 451 -3.53 15.42 42.54
N VAL A 452 -3.34 16.53 43.27
CA VAL A 452 -3.57 17.89 42.74
C VAL A 452 -2.28 18.42 42.14
N TYR A 453 -2.32 18.76 40.86
CA TYR A 453 -1.13 19.20 40.13
C TYR A 453 -0.92 20.70 40.28
N VAL A 454 0.30 21.07 40.64
CA VAL A 454 0.75 22.46 40.76
C VAL A 454 1.52 22.82 39.51
N TYR A 455 1.01 23.78 38.73
CA TYR A 455 1.67 24.30 37.55
C TYR A 455 2.04 25.77 37.76
N TYR A 456 3.09 26.21 37.09
CA TYR A 456 3.29 27.62 36.78
C TYR A 456 2.99 27.86 35.30
N GLN A 457 2.30 28.95 35.01
CA GLN A 457 2.01 29.42 33.67
C GLN A 457 2.81 30.68 33.37
N LEU A 458 3.50 30.66 32.24
CA LEU A 458 4.16 31.84 31.67
C LEU A 458 3.46 32.26 30.40
N GLU A 459 3.26 33.57 30.25
CA GLU A 459 2.73 34.18 29.03
C GLU A 459 3.76 35.14 28.43
N ASN A 460 3.69 35.30 27.12
CA ASN A 460 4.64 36.10 26.33
C ASN A 460 6.10 35.64 26.47
N TYR A 461 6.33 34.33 26.60
CA TYR A 461 7.66 33.74 26.73
C TYR A 461 7.95 32.77 25.56
N TYR A 462 8.92 33.09 24.72
CA TYR A 462 9.16 32.38 23.46
C TYR A 462 10.16 31.22 23.57
N GLN A 463 9.78 30.14 24.26
CA GLN A 463 10.57 28.89 24.27
C GLN A 463 10.72 28.27 22.87
N ASN A 464 9.83 28.62 21.94
CA ASN A 464 9.81 28.16 20.56
C ASN A 464 10.69 28.99 19.61
N HIS A 465 11.34 30.06 20.09
CA HIS A 465 12.22 30.86 19.26
C HIS A 465 13.40 30.02 18.73
N ARG A 466 13.69 30.10 17.42
CA ARG A 466 14.69 29.24 16.74
C ARG A 466 16.05 29.23 17.45
N ARG A 467 16.53 30.40 17.88
CA ARG A 467 17.82 30.51 18.61
C ARG A 467 17.76 29.88 20.00
N TYR A 468 16.62 30.03 20.68
CA TYR A 468 16.42 29.49 22.02
C TYR A 468 16.39 27.95 22.00
N VAL A 469 15.56 27.37 21.14
CA VAL A 469 15.42 25.90 21.00
C VAL A 469 16.75 25.23 20.63
N LYS A 470 17.55 25.89 19.78
CA LYS A 470 18.87 25.38 19.36
C LYS A 470 19.96 25.52 20.42
N SER A 471 19.80 26.44 21.37
CA SER A 471 20.83 26.78 22.37
C SER A 471 20.79 25.78 23.53
N ARG A 472 21.27 24.55 23.24
CA ARG A 472 21.47 23.45 24.19
C ARG A 472 22.29 22.34 23.51
N GLN A 473 23.01 21.54 24.29
CA GLN A 473 23.70 20.34 23.78
C GLN A 473 23.17 19.05 24.40
N ASP A 474 22.47 18.23 23.59
CA ASP A 474 21.87 16.98 24.07
C ASP A 474 22.91 15.90 24.42
N GLY A 475 24.09 15.89 23.80
CA GLY A 475 25.20 15.00 24.18
C GLY A 475 25.71 15.27 25.59
N GLN A 476 25.94 16.55 25.89
CA GLN A 476 26.37 17.05 27.20
C GLN A 476 25.42 16.63 28.33
N LEU A 477 24.10 16.66 28.07
CA LEU A 477 23.09 16.25 29.04
C LEU A 477 23.12 14.75 29.35
N ARG A 478 23.53 13.91 28.38
CA ARG A 478 23.52 12.45 28.48
C ARG A 478 24.78 11.86 29.08
N SER A 479 25.95 12.40 28.70
CA SER A 479 27.24 11.76 28.95
C SER A 479 28.30 12.76 29.39
N PRO A 480 29.08 12.46 30.44
CA PRO A 480 30.23 13.28 30.84
C PRO A 480 31.31 13.40 29.76
N LYS A 481 31.34 12.48 28.79
CA LYS A 481 32.32 12.50 27.68
C LYS A 481 32.12 13.70 26.75
N ASP A 482 30.89 14.20 26.66
CA ASP A 482 30.50 15.30 25.77
C ASP A 482 30.47 16.64 26.52
N GLU A 483 31.03 16.71 27.74
CA GLU A 483 31.04 17.90 28.60
C GLU A 483 31.59 19.14 27.90
N ASN A 484 32.65 18.96 27.11
CA ASN A 484 33.36 20.02 26.38
C ASN A 484 32.70 20.40 25.05
N ASP A 485 31.69 19.66 24.58
CA ASP A 485 31.03 19.94 23.30
C ASP A 485 29.93 20.99 23.46
N VAL A 486 30.31 22.26 23.47
CA VAL A 486 29.38 23.38 23.72
C VAL A 486 29.00 24.16 22.46
N LYS A 487 29.29 23.63 21.27
CA LYS A 487 29.18 24.36 19.97
C LYS A 487 27.79 24.95 19.68
N SER A 488 26.74 24.26 20.12
CA SER A 488 25.35 24.65 19.92
C SER A 488 24.80 25.56 21.02
N CYS A 489 25.52 25.71 22.13
CA CYS A 489 25.04 26.35 23.37
C CYS A 489 25.19 27.87 23.40
N ALA A 490 25.82 28.48 22.40
CA ALA A 490 25.97 29.93 22.37
C ALA A 490 24.61 30.66 22.55
N PRO A 491 24.57 31.79 23.29
CA PRO A 491 25.71 32.47 23.92
C PRO A 491 26.13 31.92 25.30
N GLU A 492 25.39 31.00 25.91
CA GLU A 492 25.66 30.51 27.27
C GLU A 492 26.41 29.18 27.24
N ASP A 493 27.61 29.19 26.64
CA ASP A 493 28.44 27.99 26.41
C ASP A 493 29.55 27.81 27.45
N THR A 494 30.23 28.88 27.84
CA THR A 494 31.41 28.87 28.71
C THR A 494 31.42 30.05 29.69
N VAL A 495 32.10 29.89 30.82
CA VAL A 495 32.39 30.98 31.76
C VAL A 495 33.85 30.88 32.22
N GLY A 496 34.63 31.95 32.02
CA GLY A 496 36.05 31.95 32.33
C GLY A 496 36.88 30.94 31.50
N GLY A 497 36.41 30.57 30.31
CA GLY A 497 37.04 29.58 29.43
C GLY A 497 36.65 28.13 29.72
N GLU A 498 35.92 27.87 30.80
CA GLU A 498 35.45 26.53 31.19
C GLU A 498 34.00 26.29 30.72
N PRO A 499 33.62 25.07 30.30
CA PRO A 499 32.26 24.76 29.85
C PRO A 499 31.24 24.92 30.99
N ILE A 500 30.06 25.42 30.63
CA ILE A 500 28.88 25.43 31.50
C ILE A 500 28.17 24.09 31.34
N VAL A 501 27.76 23.45 32.44
CA VAL A 501 26.98 22.20 32.42
C VAL A 501 25.76 22.38 33.32
N PRO A 502 24.53 22.24 32.81
CA PRO A 502 24.15 22.20 31.40
C PRO A 502 24.32 23.56 30.70
N CYS A 503 24.87 23.58 29.48
CA CYS A 503 25.00 24.80 28.68
C CYS A 503 23.73 25.17 27.90
N GLY A 504 23.67 26.43 27.46
CA GLY A 504 22.66 26.95 26.54
C GLY A 504 21.55 27.75 27.20
N LEU A 505 20.90 28.61 26.41
CA LEU A 505 19.84 29.52 26.85
C LEU A 505 18.66 28.78 27.49
N VAL A 506 18.35 27.57 27.01
CA VAL A 506 17.22 26.80 27.57
C VAL A 506 17.48 26.48 29.03
N ALA A 507 18.67 25.97 29.36
CA ALA A 507 19.00 25.64 30.74
C ALA A 507 19.25 26.92 31.56
N TRP A 508 20.00 27.87 31.02
CA TRP A 508 20.36 29.12 31.69
C TRP A 508 19.16 29.95 32.14
N SER A 509 18.04 29.91 31.43
CA SER A 509 16.82 30.65 31.80
C SER A 509 15.88 29.89 32.74
N LEU A 510 16.36 28.86 33.46
CA LEU A 510 15.53 28.00 34.31
C LEU A 510 14.64 28.79 35.29
N PHE A 511 13.34 28.49 35.30
CA PHE A 511 12.37 29.13 36.19
C PHE A 511 12.75 29.01 37.67
N ASN A 512 12.70 30.14 38.40
CA ASN A 512 13.27 30.25 39.76
C ASN A 512 12.33 30.78 40.85
N ASP A 513 11.02 30.92 40.57
CA ASP A 513 10.06 31.18 41.63
C ASP A 513 9.83 29.92 42.47
N THR A 514 9.53 30.13 43.75
CA THR A 514 9.22 29.06 44.70
C THR A 514 7.85 29.27 45.32
N TYR A 515 7.21 28.16 45.68
CA TYR A 515 5.88 28.12 46.28
C TYR A 515 5.92 27.24 47.53
N ASP A 516 5.51 27.79 48.67
CA ASP A 516 5.25 27.08 49.92
C ASP A 516 3.76 27.17 50.25
N PHE A 517 3.09 26.03 50.36
CA PHE A 517 1.65 25.94 50.55
C PHE A 517 1.31 25.62 52.01
N THR A 518 0.34 26.32 52.57
CA THR A 518 -0.19 26.07 53.91
C THR A 518 -1.71 26.08 53.89
N ARG A 519 -2.34 25.14 54.60
CA ARG A 519 -3.79 25.04 54.79
C ARG A 519 -4.06 25.01 56.29
N ASN A 520 -4.86 25.95 56.80
CA ASN A 520 -5.19 26.05 58.23
C ASN A 520 -3.95 25.99 59.14
N ASN A 521 -2.88 26.72 58.78
CA ASN A 521 -1.57 26.73 59.44
C ASN A 521 -0.79 25.39 59.41
N GLN A 522 -1.25 24.37 58.68
CA GLN A 522 -0.50 23.15 58.40
C GLN A 522 0.18 23.23 57.04
N LYS A 523 1.44 22.82 56.95
CA LYS A 523 2.20 22.80 55.69
C LYS A 523 1.65 21.70 54.75
N LEU A 524 1.27 22.08 53.54
CA LEU A 524 0.95 21.14 52.47
C LEU A 524 2.24 20.77 51.74
N SER A 525 2.60 19.48 51.77
CA SER A 525 3.80 18.99 51.10
C SER A 525 3.58 18.92 49.59
N VAL A 526 4.49 19.53 48.82
CA VAL A 526 4.51 19.44 47.36
C VAL A 526 5.54 18.41 46.95
N ASN A 527 5.07 17.29 46.42
CA ASN A 527 5.90 16.24 45.86
C ASN A 527 6.48 16.69 44.51
N LYS A 528 7.81 16.76 44.46
CA LYS A 528 8.58 17.11 43.24
C LYS A 528 9.19 15.90 42.52
N LYS A 529 8.86 14.68 42.96
CA LYS A 529 9.28 13.44 42.30
C LYS A 529 8.25 13.02 41.25
N ASP A 530 8.72 12.34 40.21
CA ASP A 530 7.91 11.84 39.10
C ASP A 530 7.07 12.92 38.42
N ILE A 531 7.61 14.14 38.31
CA ILE A 531 6.99 15.27 37.60
C ILE A 531 7.44 15.36 36.14
N SER A 532 8.56 14.73 35.82
CA SER A 532 9.10 14.60 34.47
C SER A 532 8.77 13.23 33.86
N TRP A 533 9.06 13.07 32.57
CA TRP A 533 8.87 11.82 31.87
C TRP A 533 9.95 10.82 32.27
N LYS A 534 9.56 9.60 32.63
CA LYS A 534 10.50 8.52 32.98
C LYS A 534 11.57 8.32 31.89
N SER A 535 11.17 8.37 30.63
CA SER A 535 12.11 8.27 29.50
C SER A 535 13.12 9.41 29.45
N ASP A 536 12.77 10.63 29.84
CA ASP A 536 13.73 11.73 29.88
C ASP A 536 14.77 11.48 30.99
N ARG A 537 14.32 11.07 32.19
CA ARG A 537 15.21 10.73 33.31
C ARG A 537 16.15 9.57 33.01
N ASP A 538 15.67 8.55 32.31
CA ASP A 538 16.42 7.32 32.08
C ASP A 538 17.34 7.39 30.86
N SER A 539 17.02 8.21 29.84
CA SER A 539 17.71 8.18 28.54
C SER A 539 18.25 9.52 28.03
N LYS A 540 17.72 10.66 28.49
CA LYS A 540 18.14 11.99 28.00
C LYS A 540 19.03 12.74 28.97
N PHE A 541 18.88 12.48 30.26
CA PHE A 541 19.70 13.09 31.31
C PHE A 541 20.55 12.00 31.97
N GLY A 542 21.86 12.18 31.99
CA GLY A 542 22.80 11.18 32.50
C GLY A 542 22.84 11.15 34.03
N LYS A 543 22.90 9.93 34.59
CA LYS A 543 23.04 9.70 36.05
C LYS A 543 24.38 10.12 36.63
N ASN A 544 25.39 10.27 35.76
CA ASN A 544 26.76 10.65 36.14
C ASN A 544 27.11 12.06 35.65
N VAL A 545 26.13 12.86 35.20
CA VAL A 545 26.34 14.24 34.75
C VAL A 545 25.87 15.16 35.86
N PHE A 546 26.75 16.03 36.34
CA PHE A 546 26.49 16.97 37.43
C PHE A 546 26.63 18.41 36.95
N PRO A 547 25.86 19.37 37.50
CA PRO A 547 26.01 20.76 37.15
C PRO A 547 27.41 21.30 37.44
N LYS A 548 27.99 22.03 36.49
CA LYS A 548 29.30 22.68 36.60
C LYS A 548 29.22 24.09 36.04
N ASN A 549 29.80 25.04 36.76
CA ASN A 549 29.88 26.44 36.35
C ASN A 549 28.54 27.13 36.00
N PHE A 550 27.42 26.52 36.37
CA PHE A 550 26.08 26.97 36.05
C PHE A 550 25.64 28.15 36.93
N GLN A 551 25.07 29.20 36.33
CA GLN A 551 24.67 30.46 36.99
C GLN A 551 25.79 31.16 37.79
N LYS A 552 27.07 30.95 37.43
CA LYS A 552 28.20 31.64 38.08
C LYS A 552 28.56 33.00 37.47
N GLY A 553 28.17 33.25 36.22
CA GLY A 553 28.42 34.52 35.52
C GLY A 553 27.35 35.59 35.78
N PHE A 554 27.65 36.84 35.40
CA PHE A 554 26.66 37.91 35.32
C PHE A 554 26.30 38.17 33.86
N PRO A 555 25.01 38.27 33.48
CA PRO A 555 23.83 38.17 34.34
C PRO A 555 23.48 36.73 34.78
N ILE A 556 22.75 36.60 35.89
CA ILE A 556 22.12 35.34 36.32
C ILE A 556 20.77 35.22 35.61
N GLY A 557 20.56 34.12 34.89
CA GLY A 557 19.38 33.93 34.05
C GLY A 557 18.19 33.27 34.73
N GLY A 558 18.41 32.56 35.83
CA GLY A 558 17.39 31.70 36.40
C GLY A 558 17.80 31.03 37.71
N LYS A 559 17.27 29.83 37.94
CA LYS A 559 17.48 29.05 39.17
C LYS A 559 18.84 28.37 39.12
N SER A 560 19.56 28.35 40.24
CA SER A 560 20.76 27.52 40.38
C SER A 560 20.42 26.05 40.58
N LEU A 561 21.28 25.16 40.09
CA LEU A 561 21.16 23.71 40.27
C LEU A 561 22.06 23.24 41.41
N ASP A 562 21.70 22.12 42.06
CA ASP A 562 22.54 21.53 43.10
C ASP A 562 23.71 20.77 42.46
N PRO A 563 24.98 21.15 42.70
CA PRO A 563 26.13 20.48 42.12
C PRO A 563 26.35 19.05 42.66
N LYS A 564 25.70 18.66 43.77
CA LYS A 564 25.80 17.32 44.36
C LYS A 564 24.79 16.32 43.79
N ILE A 565 23.79 16.79 43.03
CA ILE A 565 22.71 15.97 42.50
C ILE A 565 22.86 15.85 40.98
N PRO A 566 22.81 14.64 40.39
CA PRO A 566 22.95 14.48 38.96
C PRO A 566 21.75 15.08 38.20
N LEU A 567 21.96 15.48 36.94
CA LEU A 567 20.93 16.12 36.13
C LEU A 567 19.68 15.24 35.95
N SER A 568 19.83 13.91 35.97
CA SER A 568 18.72 12.95 35.88
C SER A 568 17.74 13.00 37.04
N GLU A 569 18.17 13.51 38.20
CA GLU A 569 17.35 13.61 39.42
C GLU A 569 16.79 15.02 39.64
N GLN A 570 17.30 16.02 38.92
CA GLN A 570 16.83 17.40 39.00
C GLN A 570 15.61 17.63 38.09
N GLU A 571 14.46 17.05 38.46
CA GLU A 571 13.28 17.01 37.58
C GLU A 571 12.72 18.39 37.18
N ASP A 572 12.88 19.42 38.02
CA ASP A 572 12.53 20.81 37.69
C ASP A 572 13.23 21.27 36.39
N LEU A 573 14.53 20.91 36.24
CA LEU A 573 15.31 21.18 35.03
C LEU A 573 14.76 20.38 33.85
N ILE A 574 14.47 19.09 34.04
CA ILE A 574 14.00 18.20 32.97
C ILE A 574 12.66 18.71 32.39
N VAL A 575 11.74 19.13 33.26
CA VAL A 575 10.46 19.73 32.85
C VAL A 575 10.68 21.02 32.05
N TRP A 576 11.64 21.87 32.46
CA TRP A 576 11.95 23.12 31.78
C TRP A 576 12.62 22.92 30.41
N MET A 577 13.57 21.99 30.33
CA MET A 577 14.35 21.67 29.12
C MET A 577 13.47 21.13 27.97
N ARG A 578 12.29 20.59 28.30
CA ARG A 578 11.27 20.27 27.31
C ARG A 578 10.55 21.55 26.90
N THR A 579 11.05 22.23 25.86
CA THR A 579 10.53 23.51 25.38
C THR A 579 9.05 23.44 24.96
N ALA A 580 8.31 24.54 25.20
CA ALA A 580 6.94 24.69 24.77
C ALA A 580 6.84 25.18 23.32
N ALA A 581 5.78 24.75 22.61
CA ALA A 581 5.53 25.13 21.22
C ALA A 581 4.92 26.53 21.06
N LEU A 582 4.23 27.03 22.08
CA LEU A 582 3.50 28.30 22.08
C LEU A 582 4.09 29.25 23.15
N PRO A 583 3.92 30.58 22.99
CA PRO A 583 4.42 31.58 23.95
C PRO A 583 3.63 31.64 25.26
N ILE A 584 2.51 30.93 25.33
CA ILE A 584 1.71 30.70 26.54
C ILE A 584 1.80 29.22 26.85
N PHE A 585 2.36 28.87 28.01
CA PHE A 585 2.53 27.48 28.38
C PHE A 585 2.50 27.27 29.90
N ARG A 586 2.19 26.04 30.29
CA ARG A 586 2.25 25.56 31.67
C ARG A 586 3.38 24.54 31.81
N LYS A 587 4.01 24.53 32.99
CA LYS A 587 5.00 23.52 33.38
C LYS A 587 4.64 22.99 34.75
N LEU A 588 4.80 21.69 34.94
CA LEU A 588 4.50 21.04 36.21
C LEU A 588 5.59 21.41 37.22
N TYR A 589 5.18 22.00 38.34
CA TYR A 589 6.06 22.33 39.48
C TYR A 589 6.11 21.18 40.49
N GLY A 590 4.99 20.49 40.68
CA GLY A 590 4.85 19.44 41.69
C GLY A 590 3.42 18.93 41.81
N LYS A 591 3.21 18.00 42.74
CA LYS A 591 1.90 17.41 43.03
C LYS A 591 1.63 17.49 44.53
N ILE A 592 0.40 17.79 44.91
CA ILE A 592 -0.08 17.72 46.28
C ILE A 592 -0.84 16.40 46.39
N ASP A 593 -0.33 15.48 47.22
CA ASP A 593 -0.85 14.12 47.34
C ASP A 593 -2.00 14.01 48.37
N THR A 594 -2.64 15.14 48.69
CA THR A 594 -3.75 15.25 49.64
C THR A 594 -4.96 15.92 48.99
N ASP A 595 -6.15 15.47 49.33
CA ASP A 595 -7.41 16.08 48.88
C ASP A 595 -7.54 17.53 49.42
N LEU A 596 -8.06 18.41 48.56
CA LEU A 596 -8.41 19.79 48.89
C LEU A 596 -9.93 19.91 48.84
N GLU A 597 -10.57 20.27 49.95
CA GLU A 597 -12.03 20.31 50.03
C GLU A 597 -12.58 21.67 49.60
N ALA A 598 -13.82 21.69 49.10
CA ALA A 598 -14.50 22.94 48.79
C ALA A 598 -14.60 23.83 50.05
N GLY A 599 -14.19 25.09 49.92
CA GLY A 599 -14.09 26.04 51.04
C GLY A 599 -12.71 26.12 51.69
N ASP A 600 -11.78 25.19 51.39
CA ASP A 600 -10.42 25.26 51.91
C ASP A 600 -9.75 26.57 51.49
N THR A 601 -9.07 27.21 52.44
CA THR A 601 -8.27 28.41 52.21
C THR A 601 -6.79 28.04 52.25
N ILE A 602 -6.13 28.17 51.10
CA ILE A 602 -4.72 27.83 50.91
C ILE A 602 -3.92 29.12 50.88
N ASN A 603 -3.04 29.29 51.86
CA ASN A 603 -2.07 30.38 51.89
C ASN A 603 -0.78 29.91 51.22
N VAL A 604 -0.39 30.63 50.17
CA VAL A 604 0.80 30.39 49.38
C VAL A 604 1.81 31.48 49.68
N LEU A 605 2.91 31.11 50.33
CA LEU A 605 4.10 31.94 50.43
C LEU A 605 4.92 31.75 49.15
N LEU A 606 4.99 32.79 48.34
CA LEU A 606 5.59 32.78 47.01
C LEU A 606 6.84 33.65 47.00
N GLN A 607 7.90 33.16 46.35
CA GLN A 607 9.12 33.96 46.13
C GLN A 607 9.20 34.37 44.67
N ASN A 608 8.92 35.65 44.39
CA ASN A 608 8.79 36.22 43.06
C ASN A 608 10.17 36.64 42.51
N ASN A 609 10.99 35.69 42.07
CA ASN A 609 12.37 35.89 41.61
C ASN A 609 12.49 36.01 40.07
N TYR A 610 11.58 35.40 39.31
CA TYR A 610 11.73 35.23 37.87
C TYR A 610 11.30 36.48 37.12
N ASN A 611 12.23 37.14 36.42
CA ASN A 611 11.97 38.38 35.71
C ASN A 611 11.13 38.14 34.45
N THR A 612 9.85 38.53 34.53
CA THR A 612 8.93 38.55 33.39
C THR A 612 8.61 39.97 32.91
N TYR A 613 8.94 40.98 33.71
CA TYR A 613 8.57 42.37 33.45
C TYR A 613 9.38 42.98 32.30
N SER A 614 10.62 42.53 32.10
CA SER A 614 11.49 43.03 31.02
C SER A 614 10.96 42.77 29.62
N PHE A 615 10.09 41.77 29.46
CA PHE A 615 9.44 41.41 28.19
C PHE A 615 7.91 41.43 28.29
N ASN A 616 7.35 42.11 29.28
CA ASN A 616 5.90 42.20 29.48
C ASN A 616 5.20 40.82 29.55
N GLY A 617 5.87 39.83 30.16
CA GLY A 617 5.33 38.52 30.44
C GLY A 617 4.44 38.53 31.69
N LYS A 618 3.57 37.52 31.78
CA LYS A 618 2.69 37.31 32.96
C LYS A 618 3.02 35.98 33.62
N LYS A 619 2.74 35.90 34.93
CA LYS A 619 2.97 34.69 35.73
C LYS A 619 1.74 34.32 36.51
N LYS A 620 1.36 33.05 36.41
CA LYS A 620 0.21 32.50 37.13
C LYS A 620 0.60 31.21 37.82
N LEU A 621 0.11 31.04 39.03
CA LEU A 621 0.11 29.78 39.75
C LEU A 621 -1.21 29.08 39.44
N VAL A 622 -1.13 27.81 39.05
CA VAL A 622 -2.29 27.04 38.64
C VAL A 622 -2.36 25.74 39.44
N LEU A 623 -3.45 25.54 40.17
CA LEU A 623 -3.78 24.25 40.77
C LEU A 623 -4.81 23.57 39.89
N SER A 624 -4.56 22.33 39.48
CA SER A 624 -5.44 21.62 38.55
C SER A 624 -5.59 20.15 38.94
N THR A 625 -6.80 19.61 38.79
CA THR A 625 -6.99 18.16 38.66
C THR A 625 -6.69 17.71 37.23
N THR A 626 -6.79 16.41 36.96
CA THR A 626 -6.70 15.88 35.60
C THR A 626 -7.87 14.96 35.31
N SER A 627 -8.22 14.87 34.03
CA SER A 627 -9.11 13.86 33.48
C SER A 627 -8.29 12.83 32.70
N TRP A 628 -8.95 11.80 32.18
CA TRP A 628 -8.32 10.85 31.25
C TRP A 628 -7.81 11.52 29.95
N LEU A 629 -8.31 12.71 29.61
CA LEU A 629 -7.85 13.53 28.47
C LEU A 629 -6.70 14.48 28.86
N GLY A 630 -6.30 14.49 30.14
CA GLY A 630 -5.29 15.39 30.69
C GLY A 630 -5.91 16.60 31.40
N GLY A 631 -5.28 17.77 31.25
CA GLY A 631 -5.78 19.03 31.80
C GLY A 631 -7.03 19.54 31.09
N ARG A 632 -7.58 20.67 31.55
CA ARG A 632 -8.77 21.26 30.95
C ARG A 632 -8.48 21.73 29.52
N ASN A 633 -9.16 21.16 28.55
CA ASN A 633 -9.06 21.54 27.14
C ASN A 633 -10.36 21.26 26.38
N ASP A 634 -11.23 22.27 26.32
CA ASP A 634 -12.55 22.16 25.71
C ASP A 634 -12.47 22.07 24.17
N PHE A 635 -11.32 22.39 23.56
CA PHE A 635 -11.15 22.44 22.11
C PHE A 635 -11.52 21.12 21.42
N LEU A 636 -11.04 19.99 21.93
CA LEU A 636 -11.25 18.70 21.27
C LEU A 636 -12.74 18.33 21.26
N GLY A 637 -13.43 18.53 22.39
CA GLY A 637 -14.87 18.29 22.50
C GLY A 637 -15.67 19.20 21.56
N ILE A 638 -15.37 20.50 21.56
CA ILE A 638 -16.02 21.49 20.68
C ILE A 638 -15.77 21.15 19.21
N ALA A 639 -14.56 20.76 18.83
CA ALA A 639 -14.21 20.41 17.46
C ALA A 639 -15.01 19.20 16.96
N TYR A 640 -15.08 18.11 17.76
CA TYR A 640 -15.88 16.94 17.40
C TYR A 640 -17.39 17.26 17.31
N LEU A 641 -17.92 18.04 18.24
CA LEU A 641 -19.32 18.48 18.18
C LEU A 641 -19.61 19.33 16.94
N THR A 642 -18.69 20.24 16.60
CA THR A 642 -18.83 21.12 15.43
C THR A 642 -18.80 20.32 14.14
N VAL A 643 -17.77 19.48 13.95
CA VAL A 643 -17.64 18.64 12.74
C VAL A 643 -18.80 17.65 12.65
N GLY A 644 -19.18 17.00 13.75
CA GLY A 644 -20.31 16.09 13.79
C GLY A 644 -21.64 16.76 13.42
N SER A 645 -21.87 17.99 13.90
CA SER A 645 -23.07 18.78 13.59
C SER A 645 -23.10 19.24 12.13
N ILE A 646 -21.96 19.64 11.57
CA ILE A 646 -21.82 19.96 10.14
C ILE A 646 -22.12 18.72 9.29
N CYS A 647 -21.56 17.56 9.64
CA CYS A 647 -21.82 16.30 8.94
C CYS A 647 -23.31 15.92 8.97
N LEU A 648 -23.99 16.01 10.13
CA LEU A 648 -25.43 15.75 10.19
C LEU A 648 -26.23 16.75 9.33
N SER A 649 -25.88 18.03 9.38
CA SER A 649 -26.55 19.07 8.58
C SER A 649 -26.40 18.81 7.09
N LEU A 650 -25.19 18.41 6.64
CA LEU A 650 -24.94 18.02 5.25
C LEU A 650 -25.68 16.74 4.85
N ALA A 651 -25.77 15.75 5.75
CA ALA A 651 -26.54 14.53 5.50
C ALA A 651 -28.02 14.83 5.27
N VAL A 652 -28.62 15.70 6.10
CA VAL A 652 -30.00 16.17 5.93
C VAL A 652 -30.16 16.94 4.63
N PHE A 653 -29.27 17.89 4.35
CA PHE A 653 -29.30 18.68 3.12
C PHE A 653 -29.23 17.83 1.86
N PHE A 654 -28.27 16.90 1.78
CA PHE A 654 -28.16 15.99 0.64
C PHE A 654 -29.34 15.02 0.55
N SER A 655 -29.92 14.59 1.68
CA SER A 655 -31.14 13.78 1.69
C SER A 655 -32.32 14.54 1.09
N VAL A 656 -32.51 15.81 1.47
CA VAL A 656 -33.57 16.66 0.89
C VAL A 656 -33.34 16.85 -0.60
N LEU A 657 -32.12 17.15 -1.04
CA LEU A 657 -31.82 17.29 -2.48
C LEU A 657 -32.05 15.99 -3.26
N TYR A 658 -31.65 14.85 -2.69
CA TYR A 658 -31.82 13.55 -3.32
C TYR A 658 -33.30 13.17 -3.47
N LEU A 659 -34.14 13.52 -2.50
CA LEU A 659 -35.59 13.31 -2.55
C LEU A 659 -36.31 14.33 -3.44
N ALA A 660 -35.89 15.59 -3.44
CA ALA A 660 -36.55 16.66 -4.19
C ALA A 660 -36.21 16.64 -5.70
N LYS A 661 -34.99 16.23 -6.06
CA LYS A 661 -34.52 16.18 -7.46
C LYS A 661 -33.72 14.90 -7.73
N PRO A 662 -34.39 13.72 -7.73
CA PRO A 662 -33.71 12.47 -7.98
C PRO A 662 -33.13 12.47 -9.40
N ARG A 663 -31.85 12.11 -9.52
CA ARG A 663 -31.21 11.82 -10.81
C ARG A 663 -30.86 10.34 -10.86
N GLN A 664 -31.19 9.69 -11.96
CA GLN A 664 -30.80 8.31 -12.20
C GLN A 664 -29.32 8.28 -12.57
N LEU A 665 -28.55 7.43 -11.88
CA LEU A 665 -27.13 7.25 -12.16
C LEU A 665 -26.99 6.51 -13.50
N GLY A 666 -26.06 6.98 -14.35
CA GLY A 666 -25.81 6.35 -15.65
C GLY A 666 -26.80 6.72 -16.76
N ASP A 667 -27.73 7.66 -16.52
CA ASP A 667 -28.68 8.07 -17.55
C ASP A 667 -27.98 8.88 -18.68
N PRO A 668 -27.92 8.35 -19.91
CA PRO A 668 -27.22 8.99 -21.02
C PRO A 668 -27.91 10.27 -21.49
N SER A 669 -29.17 10.52 -21.12
CA SER A 669 -29.88 11.77 -21.47
C SER A 669 -29.25 13.02 -20.82
N TYR A 670 -28.48 12.83 -19.75
CA TYR A 670 -27.76 13.91 -19.07
C TYR A 670 -26.41 14.25 -19.71
N LEU A 671 -25.95 13.46 -20.69
CA LEU A 671 -24.72 13.73 -21.42
C LEU A 671 -24.87 15.05 -22.19
N SER A 672 -23.86 15.91 -22.11
CA SER A 672 -23.94 17.29 -22.63
C SER A 672 -24.31 17.34 -24.12
N TRP A 673 -23.83 16.37 -24.91
CA TRP A 673 -24.15 16.26 -26.34
C TRP A 673 -25.54 15.71 -26.64
N ASN A 674 -26.12 14.90 -25.75
CA ASN A 674 -27.50 14.39 -25.90
C ASN A 674 -28.55 15.45 -25.54
N ARG A 675 -28.18 16.42 -24.69
CA ARG A 675 -29.05 17.56 -24.35
C ARG A 675 -29.22 18.56 -25.51
N SER A 676 -28.23 18.65 -26.41
CA SER A 676 -28.23 19.59 -27.53
C SER A 676 -29.06 19.12 -28.73
N ALA A 677 -29.31 17.81 -28.85
CA ALA A 677 -29.99 17.22 -30.00
C ALA A 677 -31.52 17.51 -30.06
N GLY A 678 -32.09 18.05 -28.97
CA GLY A 678 -33.51 18.43 -28.90
C GLY A 678 -33.81 19.89 -29.24
N GLY A 679 -32.82 20.69 -29.64
CA GLY A 679 -32.95 22.13 -29.90
C GLY A 679 -33.21 22.55 -31.35
N GLY A 680 -33.30 21.60 -32.28
CA GLY A 680 -33.61 21.87 -33.69
C GLY A 680 -34.95 21.23 -34.08
N ARG A 681 -36.04 21.95 -33.88
CA ARG A 681 -37.28 21.77 -34.65
C ARG A 681 -37.33 22.85 -35.71
#